data_AF-A0AAU5PKZ2-F1
#
_entry.id   AF-A0AAU5PKZ2-F1
#
_cell.length_a   1.000
_cell.length_b   1.000
_cell.length_c   1.000
_cell.angle_alpha   90.00
_cell.angle_beta   90.00
_cell.angle_gamma   90.00
#
_symmetry.space_group_name_H-M   'P 1'
#
loop_
_entity.id
_entity.type
_entity.pdbx_description
1 polymer ?
#
loop_
_entity_poly.entity_id
_entity_poly.type
_entity_poly.pdbx_seq_one_letter_code
_entity_poly.pdbx_strand_id
1 'polypeptide(L)'
;MSGPVEPVPDCADDPTGALRAMFVDLVQGGRIAQGQEPALRPVFLKAHGSARGVLTVDAGLPEELRVGFLEEARARGGLTAWVRFSSDTVPSRSDLRTTLGVGIKLFGVPGTKLLADRSAADTQDLLLQNHDVFFVDTARDMCEFTRAGVVDNTLQTYLDSHPVTRTVLLDMAKAEESALTATYWSVLPYGFGDERHIKYKLVPAGCPEGDPQAVPPDEDPSFLRGDLRHRLAAGEAAFDLFVQVRTDPERMPLDRATVRWEEAESAPVRVARLTLHQQSTEARGQAAYGENLAFNPWHSLPEHRPVGSIAEARREVYRASATRRRDANGVPTTEPGPARPASTEPPGRDTRIVRAAIHPAIGVARVGDSAEGFFLAPEVDEAPAEAVYKDATGALKRQAVRFRVYGFNAAGQPVAELTADNADLLWTVHVANKKGAWYQFQLALDIPEADEAPPSKLRNPLVRPRSRLVIDPGSRSVRGRDRAGLTGLRFDTGTFLGTPVYLGELRTDRAGRLLFLGGRGAAASADGLPATDFANNDGWHDDVADGPVRAEVRIDGRSIPVEPAWVVVAPPDYAPGLKSVRTLYDLLRDTYVKAGLLPRPQVVSFTQDVLPVLRRLCDLQWVNHGLAVQFGHGGRDHLLAPERLARLASKDPAHKELRRQVWASLRHLDRDGMSTVPWPPVYGDAMSLPPVSPRQHLALSPLQYDLLTRWMNGAFVEDFRPAARPVTRLDDVPLAERPATLDRAALSFCLADAFHPGCELTWPMRHATLYSAPFRIKHRQTGLPDQQYGSVLTPQAALAVDGPLYAQGPGHLTRWMAVPWHTDTASCRSGYDQGFGPRYDPYLPTFWPARVPNHVLAEEDYAIAMDPARPQEERRLAFERRSVWLRWLPTGYETQINEMVRDFGRLGIVERRPGPLDTPGLPETMMVESEVTFTPEAAPPRERNLITVHVPEAVDPEVRADAVAAAAALAEPPDEEISAGYISKVTRFPGHR
;
A
#
# COMPACT_ATOMS: atom_id res chain seq x y z
N MET A 1 -12.04 -35.64 -11.11
CA MET A 1 -11.64 -36.81 -11.94
C MET A 1 -11.90 -36.44 -13.39
N SER A 2 -10.86 -36.05 -14.14
CA SER A 2 -10.95 -35.76 -15.57
C SER A 2 -10.69 -37.04 -16.37
N GLY A 3 -11.59 -37.41 -17.28
CA GLY A 3 -11.35 -38.48 -18.25
C GLY A 3 -10.16 -38.19 -19.15
N PRO A 4 -9.68 -39.19 -19.93
CA PRO A 4 -8.55 -39.02 -20.83
C PRO A 4 -8.84 -37.93 -21.87
N VAL A 5 -7.88 -37.02 -22.06
CA VAL A 5 -7.92 -36.00 -23.11
C VAL A 5 -7.70 -36.71 -24.45
N GLU A 6 -8.63 -36.56 -25.39
CA GLU A 6 -8.46 -37.09 -26.75
C GLU A 6 -7.24 -36.43 -27.42
N PRO A 7 -6.43 -37.20 -28.20
CA PRO A 7 -5.27 -36.65 -28.87
C PRO A 7 -5.67 -35.58 -29.90
N VAL A 8 -4.89 -34.50 -29.97
CA VAL A 8 -5.11 -33.40 -30.93
C VAL A 8 -4.90 -33.92 -32.35
N PRO A 9 -5.89 -33.81 -33.28
CA PRO A 9 -5.75 -34.21 -34.68
C PRO A 9 -4.57 -33.52 -35.38
N ASP A 10 -4.03 -34.16 -36.42
CA ASP A 10 -2.98 -33.55 -37.25
C ASP A 10 -3.52 -32.33 -38.02
N CYS A 11 -2.76 -31.24 -38.04
CA CYS A 11 -3.14 -30.01 -38.73
C CYS A 11 -3.23 -30.17 -40.25
N ALA A 12 -2.54 -31.15 -40.84
CA ALA A 12 -2.62 -31.45 -42.26
C ALA A 12 -3.94 -32.15 -42.65
N ASP A 13 -4.48 -32.96 -41.74
CA ASP A 13 -5.65 -33.81 -42.01
C ASP A 13 -6.97 -33.13 -41.58
N ASP A 14 -6.99 -32.53 -40.38
CA ASP A 14 -8.16 -31.83 -39.85
C ASP A 14 -7.74 -30.57 -39.05
N PRO A 15 -7.40 -29.47 -39.74
CA PRO A 15 -7.00 -28.24 -39.07
C PRO A 15 -8.13 -27.65 -38.20
N THR A 16 -9.39 -27.84 -38.58
CA THR A 16 -10.53 -27.28 -37.82
C THR A 16 -10.75 -28.05 -36.52
N GLY A 17 -10.76 -29.39 -36.57
CA GLY A 17 -10.85 -30.23 -35.38
C GLY A 17 -9.67 -30.04 -34.43
N ALA A 18 -8.46 -29.90 -34.96
CA ALA A 18 -7.27 -29.59 -34.17
C ALA A 18 -7.36 -28.23 -33.48
N LEU A 19 -7.77 -27.18 -34.18
CA LEU A 19 -8.01 -25.85 -33.59
C LEU A 19 -9.10 -25.88 -32.50
N ARG A 20 -10.19 -26.63 -32.72
CA ARG A 20 -11.23 -26.85 -31.70
C ARG A 20 -10.65 -27.50 -30.46
N ALA A 21 -9.91 -28.60 -30.62
CA ALA A 21 -9.30 -29.32 -29.51
C ALA A 21 -8.35 -28.41 -28.69
N MET A 22 -7.49 -27.65 -29.36
CA MET A 22 -6.54 -26.77 -28.70
C MET A 22 -7.21 -25.59 -27.98
N PHE A 23 -8.08 -24.83 -28.66
CA PHE A 23 -8.70 -23.66 -28.04
C PHE A 23 -9.78 -24.02 -27.02
N VAL A 24 -10.65 -24.97 -27.34
CA VAL A 24 -11.85 -25.26 -26.54
C VAL A 24 -11.59 -26.32 -25.48
N ASP A 25 -10.94 -27.42 -25.83
CA ASP A 25 -10.81 -28.56 -24.91
C ASP A 25 -9.60 -28.41 -24.00
N LEU A 26 -8.43 -28.05 -24.55
CA LEU A 26 -7.21 -27.83 -23.76
C LEU A 26 -7.24 -26.48 -23.04
N VAL A 27 -7.31 -25.37 -23.78
CA VAL A 27 -7.11 -24.03 -23.22
C VAL A 27 -8.32 -23.56 -22.40
N GLN A 28 -9.52 -23.53 -23.00
CA GLN A 28 -10.73 -23.13 -22.28
C GLN A 28 -11.15 -24.20 -21.26
N GLY A 29 -11.18 -25.47 -21.67
CA GLY A 29 -11.57 -26.58 -20.81
C GLY A 29 -10.66 -26.78 -19.60
N GLY A 30 -9.35 -26.64 -19.78
CA GLY A 30 -8.38 -26.67 -18.68
C GLY A 30 -8.64 -25.59 -17.63
N ARG A 31 -8.92 -24.35 -18.05
CA ARG A 31 -9.26 -23.26 -17.12
C ARG A 31 -10.57 -23.51 -16.36
N ILE A 32 -11.60 -24.02 -17.05
CA ILE A 32 -12.89 -24.36 -16.41
C ILE A 32 -12.68 -25.47 -15.37
N ALA A 33 -11.90 -26.51 -15.70
CA ALA A 33 -11.60 -27.61 -14.79
C ALA A 33 -10.81 -27.16 -13.54
N GLN A 34 -10.06 -26.06 -13.64
CA GLN A 34 -9.35 -25.41 -12.54
C GLN A 34 -10.23 -24.46 -11.70
N GLY A 35 -11.55 -24.42 -11.95
CA GLY A 35 -12.51 -23.64 -11.17
C GLY A 35 -12.68 -22.19 -11.63
N GLN A 36 -12.44 -21.89 -12.91
CA GLN A 36 -12.71 -20.55 -13.45
C GLN A 36 -14.23 -20.23 -13.42
N GLU A 37 -14.63 -19.31 -12.54
CA GLU A 37 -16.00 -18.80 -12.43
C GLU A 37 -16.07 -17.27 -12.64
N PRO A 38 -16.84 -16.75 -13.60
CA PRO A 38 -17.53 -17.51 -14.65
C PRO A 38 -16.53 -18.10 -15.65
N ALA A 39 -16.91 -19.19 -16.34
CA ALA A 39 -16.18 -19.70 -17.48
C ALA A 39 -16.07 -18.63 -18.57
N LEU A 40 -14.87 -18.44 -19.12
CA LEU A 40 -14.59 -17.40 -20.10
C LEU A 40 -14.23 -18.01 -21.48
N ARG A 41 -14.04 -17.16 -22.48
CA ARG A 41 -13.66 -17.54 -23.87
C ARG A 41 -12.18 -18.00 -23.98
N PRO A 42 -11.75 -18.64 -25.08
CA PRO A 42 -10.36 -19.06 -25.27
C PRO A 42 -9.41 -17.90 -25.61
N VAL A 43 -9.87 -16.97 -26.45
CA VAL A 43 -9.15 -15.80 -27.00
C VAL A 43 -9.97 -14.52 -26.80
N PHE A 44 -9.35 -13.34 -26.95
CA PHE A 44 -9.97 -12.04 -26.63
C PHE A 44 -10.61 -12.05 -25.23
N LEU A 45 -9.89 -12.68 -24.31
CA LEU A 45 -10.38 -13.13 -23.01
C LEU A 45 -10.61 -11.95 -22.05
N LYS A 46 -9.77 -10.92 -22.11
CA LYS A 46 -9.89 -9.75 -21.24
C LYS A 46 -10.91 -8.77 -21.81
N ALA A 47 -12.10 -8.75 -21.20
CA ALA A 47 -13.17 -7.80 -21.56
C ALA A 47 -12.93 -6.42 -20.92
N HIS A 48 -13.08 -5.36 -21.71
CA HIS A 48 -13.00 -3.97 -21.23
C HIS A 48 -14.36 -3.43 -20.83
N GLY A 49 -15.39 -3.81 -21.57
CA GLY A 49 -16.77 -3.43 -21.29
C GLY A 49 -17.68 -3.80 -22.44
N SER A 50 -18.97 -3.57 -22.24
CA SER A 50 -19.96 -3.69 -23.33
C SER A 50 -20.90 -2.50 -23.32
N ALA A 51 -21.25 -2.03 -24.51
CA ALA A 51 -22.04 -0.82 -24.71
C ALA A 51 -23.20 -1.11 -25.66
N ARG A 52 -24.36 -0.53 -25.36
CA ARG A 52 -25.50 -0.50 -26.26
C ARG A 52 -25.34 0.66 -27.23
N GLY A 53 -25.74 0.47 -28.49
CA GLY A 53 -25.73 1.51 -29.50
C GLY A 53 -26.81 1.30 -30.57
N VAL A 54 -26.74 2.12 -31.61
CA VAL A 54 -27.59 2.05 -32.80
C VAL A 54 -26.70 2.14 -34.05
N LEU A 55 -26.89 1.22 -34.99
CA LEU A 55 -26.28 1.27 -36.31
C LEU A 55 -27.27 1.89 -37.30
N THR A 56 -26.96 3.07 -37.83
CA THR A 56 -27.77 3.80 -38.82
C THR A 56 -27.09 3.83 -40.16
N VAL A 57 -27.81 3.48 -41.23
CA VAL A 57 -27.28 3.50 -42.61
C VAL A 57 -27.37 4.90 -43.21
N ASP A 58 -26.40 5.24 -44.05
CA ASP A 58 -26.37 6.52 -44.76
C ASP A 58 -27.59 6.69 -45.68
N ALA A 59 -28.30 7.82 -45.56
CA ALA A 59 -29.53 8.07 -46.31
C ALA A 59 -29.35 8.03 -47.84
N GLY A 60 -28.15 8.40 -48.31
CA GLY A 60 -27.78 8.39 -49.72
C GLY A 60 -27.03 7.13 -50.19
N LEU A 61 -27.02 6.05 -49.40
CA LEU A 61 -26.28 4.82 -49.76
C LEU A 61 -26.78 4.27 -51.11
N PRO A 62 -25.91 4.05 -52.11
CA PRO A 62 -26.30 3.49 -53.41
C PRO A 62 -27.01 2.13 -53.27
N GLU A 63 -27.94 1.83 -54.17
CA GLU A 63 -28.77 0.63 -54.10
C GLU A 63 -27.94 -0.65 -54.09
N GLU A 64 -26.86 -0.67 -54.87
CA GLU A 64 -25.90 -1.75 -54.93
C GLU A 64 -25.13 -1.97 -53.62
N LEU A 65 -25.16 -1.06 -52.64
CA LEU A 65 -24.53 -1.23 -51.32
C LEU A 65 -25.54 -1.55 -50.22
N ARG A 66 -26.85 -1.61 -50.53
CA ARG A 66 -27.92 -1.93 -49.58
C ARG A 66 -28.14 -3.44 -49.46
N VAL A 67 -27.13 -4.17 -48.97
CA VAL A 67 -27.16 -5.64 -48.91
C VAL A 67 -27.45 -6.15 -47.51
N GLY A 68 -28.41 -7.07 -47.37
CA GLY A 68 -28.71 -7.78 -46.12
C GLY A 68 -29.07 -6.85 -44.96
N PHE A 69 -28.30 -6.90 -43.86
CA PHE A 69 -28.58 -6.08 -42.67
C PHE A 69 -28.51 -4.57 -42.92
N LEU A 70 -27.82 -4.11 -43.98
CA LEU A 70 -27.78 -2.70 -44.35
C LEU A 70 -29.14 -2.21 -44.89
N GLU A 71 -29.84 -3.04 -45.68
CA GLU A 71 -31.18 -2.69 -46.13
C GLU A 71 -32.19 -2.71 -44.96
N GLU A 72 -32.08 -3.69 -44.06
CA GLU A 72 -32.89 -3.73 -42.83
C GLU A 72 -32.64 -2.51 -41.94
N ALA A 73 -31.38 -2.12 -41.73
CA ALA A 73 -31.03 -0.92 -40.97
C ALA A 73 -31.60 0.35 -41.60
N ARG A 74 -31.54 0.48 -42.92
CA ARG A 74 -32.13 1.62 -43.65
C ARG A 74 -33.65 1.65 -43.50
N ALA A 75 -34.32 0.51 -43.73
CA ALA A 75 -35.78 0.41 -43.68
C ALA A 75 -36.35 0.72 -42.28
N ARG A 76 -35.60 0.38 -41.22
CA ARG A 76 -36.01 0.59 -39.82
C ARG A 76 -35.56 1.91 -39.21
N GLY A 77 -34.78 2.71 -39.94
CA GLY A 77 -34.15 3.92 -39.41
C GLY A 77 -33.02 3.65 -38.41
N GLY A 78 -32.52 2.41 -38.36
CA GLY A 78 -31.41 1.96 -37.51
C GLY A 78 -31.65 0.57 -36.87
N LEU A 79 -30.57 -0.14 -36.57
CA LEU A 79 -30.60 -1.40 -35.81
C LEU A 79 -30.01 -1.19 -34.42
N THR A 80 -30.64 -1.75 -33.39
CA THR A 80 -30.01 -1.77 -32.06
C THR A 80 -28.78 -2.67 -32.09
N ALA A 81 -27.69 -2.22 -31.48
CA ALA A 81 -26.43 -2.95 -31.39
C ALA A 81 -26.02 -3.14 -29.92
N TRP A 82 -25.40 -4.28 -29.62
CA TRP A 82 -24.59 -4.47 -28.42
C TRP A 82 -23.15 -4.75 -28.82
N VAL A 83 -22.22 -3.97 -28.27
CA VAL A 83 -20.82 -3.94 -28.67
C VAL A 83 -19.96 -4.35 -27.49
N ARG A 84 -19.11 -5.37 -27.67
CA ARG A 84 -18.14 -5.84 -26.68
C ARG A 84 -16.74 -5.43 -27.10
N PHE A 85 -16.02 -4.76 -26.22
CA PHE A 85 -14.60 -4.40 -26.39
C PHE A 85 -13.72 -5.32 -25.55
N SER A 86 -12.59 -5.75 -26.10
CA SER A 86 -11.69 -6.69 -25.41
C SER A 86 -10.26 -6.66 -25.96
N SER A 87 -9.32 -7.22 -25.20
CA SER A 87 -7.95 -7.49 -25.62
C SER A 87 -7.68 -9.00 -25.70
N ASP A 88 -6.82 -9.40 -26.64
CA ASP A 88 -6.32 -10.77 -26.74
C ASP A 88 -5.20 -11.05 -25.73
N THR A 89 -5.57 -11.06 -24.45
CA THR A 89 -4.69 -11.35 -23.31
C THR A 89 -5.49 -11.91 -22.14
N VAL A 90 -4.81 -12.37 -21.10
CA VAL A 90 -5.47 -12.85 -19.86
C VAL A 90 -5.79 -11.68 -18.92
N PRO A 91 -6.83 -11.79 -18.05
CA PRO A 91 -7.29 -10.66 -17.24
C PRO A 91 -6.24 -10.02 -16.32
N SER A 92 -5.21 -10.78 -15.93
CA SER A 92 -4.13 -10.32 -15.04
C SER A 92 -2.93 -9.67 -15.75
N ARG A 93 -2.86 -9.71 -17.08
CA ARG A 93 -1.77 -9.08 -17.86
C ARG A 93 -2.19 -7.69 -18.35
N SER A 94 -1.19 -6.84 -18.63
CA SER A 94 -1.42 -5.50 -19.18
C SER A 94 -2.07 -5.55 -20.57
N ASP A 95 -2.90 -4.54 -20.88
CA ASP A 95 -3.48 -4.30 -22.20
C ASP A 95 -2.50 -3.64 -23.18
N LEU A 96 -1.37 -3.14 -22.68
CA LEU A 96 -0.38 -2.45 -23.49
C LEU A 96 0.19 -3.38 -24.56
N ARG A 97 0.18 -2.92 -25.82
CA ARG A 97 0.67 -3.67 -26.99
C ARG A 97 -0.07 -4.99 -27.23
N THR A 98 -1.35 -5.04 -26.87
CA THR A 98 -2.23 -6.18 -27.18
C THR A 98 -3.11 -5.90 -28.40
N THR A 99 -3.54 -6.97 -29.08
CA THR A 99 -4.56 -6.84 -30.13
C THR A 99 -5.92 -6.60 -29.49
N LEU A 100 -6.60 -5.53 -29.90
CA LEU A 100 -7.96 -5.19 -29.48
C LEU A 100 -8.97 -5.84 -30.42
N GLY A 101 -10.04 -6.38 -29.86
CA GLY A 101 -11.17 -6.96 -30.58
C GLY A 101 -12.46 -6.24 -30.24
N VAL A 102 -13.30 -6.04 -31.26
CA VAL A 102 -14.67 -5.53 -31.14
C VAL A 102 -15.66 -6.54 -31.73
N GLY A 103 -16.63 -6.95 -30.90
CA GLY A 103 -17.74 -7.81 -31.32
C GLY A 103 -19.03 -7.02 -31.28
N ILE A 104 -19.73 -6.91 -32.41
CA ILE A 104 -20.99 -6.18 -32.55
C ILE A 104 -22.10 -7.19 -32.83
N LYS A 105 -23.14 -7.21 -32.00
CA LYS A 105 -24.37 -7.97 -32.26
C LYS A 105 -25.48 -7.00 -32.62
N LEU A 106 -25.99 -7.11 -33.84
CA LEU A 106 -27.11 -6.35 -34.37
C LEU A 106 -28.42 -7.11 -34.08
N PHE A 107 -29.46 -6.37 -33.67
CA PHE A 107 -30.78 -6.90 -33.37
C PHE A 107 -31.80 -6.38 -34.38
N GLY A 108 -32.79 -7.20 -34.73
CA GLY A 108 -33.82 -6.86 -35.72
C GLY A 108 -33.39 -7.14 -37.15
N VAL A 109 -32.53 -8.14 -37.36
CA VAL A 109 -32.08 -8.60 -38.68
C VAL A 109 -32.79 -9.92 -39.00
N PRO A 110 -34.00 -9.91 -39.58
CA PRO A 110 -34.71 -11.13 -39.96
C PRO A 110 -33.98 -11.88 -41.09
N GLY A 111 -34.37 -13.14 -41.33
CA GLY A 111 -33.84 -13.99 -42.40
C GLY A 111 -32.99 -15.17 -41.90
N THR A 112 -32.91 -16.22 -42.71
CA THR A 112 -32.24 -17.49 -42.36
C THR A 112 -30.73 -17.30 -42.16
N LYS A 113 -30.22 -17.49 -40.94
CA LYS A 113 -28.77 -17.39 -40.64
C LYS A 113 -28.00 -18.63 -41.11
N LEU A 114 -26.71 -18.46 -41.41
CA LEU A 114 -25.84 -19.54 -41.87
C LEU A 114 -25.53 -20.60 -40.78
N LEU A 115 -25.64 -20.26 -39.50
CA LEU A 115 -25.55 -21.23 -38.40
C LEU A 115 -26.88 -21.98 -38.24
N ALA A 116 -26.88 -23.28 -38.56
CA ALA A 116 -28.10 -24.10 -38.57
C ALA A 116 -28.86 -24.10 -37.23
N ASP A 117 -28.14 -24.15 -36.10
CA ASP A 117 -28.72 -24.17 -34.77
C ASP A 117 -29.26 -22.80 -34.30
N ARG A 118 -29.02 -21.73 -35.06
CA ARG A 118 -29.53 -20.37 -34.83
C ARG A 118 -30.16 -19.77 -36.10
N SER A 119 -30.59 -20.61 -37.03
CA SER A 119 -31.09 -20.22 -38.36
C SER A 119 -32.27 -19.23 -38.31
N ALA A 120 -33.14 -19.33 -37.30
CA ALA A 120 -34.30 -18.45 -37.13
C ALA A 120 -34.06 -17.21 -36.24
N ALA A 121 -32.82 -16.94 -35.80
CA ALA A 121 -32.54 -15.80 -34.94
C ALA A 121 -32.68 -14.47 -35.69
N ASP A 122 -33.18 -13.44 -35.02
CA ASP A 122 -33.33 -12.07 -35.53
C ASP A 122 -32.09 -11.19 -35.27
N THR A 123 -30.92 -11.82 -35.08
CA THR A 123 -29.66 -11.15 -34.77
C THR A 123 -28.58 -11.46 -35.80
N GLN A 124 -27.56 -10.60 -35.90
CA GLN A 124 -26.38 -10.82 -36.74
C GLN A 124 -25.12 -10.29 -36.05
N ASP A 125 -24.00 -11.00 -36.21
CA ASP A 125 -22.72 -10.63 -35.61
C ASP A 125 -21.75 -10.04 -36.63
N LEU A 126 -20.99 -9.03 -36.19
CA LEU A 126 -19.80 -8.52 -36.87
C LEU A 126 -18.62 -8.59 -35.89
N LEU A 127 -17.51 -9.15 -36.33
CA LEU A 127 -16.30 -9.28 -35.51
C LEU A 127 -15.14 -8.61 -36.22
N LEU A 128 -14.45 -7.72 -35.51
CA LEU A 128 -13.32 -6.96 -36.03
C LEU A 128 -12.19 -6.89 -35.00
N GLN A 129 -10.96 -6.64 -35.46
CA GLN A 129 -9.78 -6.44 -34.62
C GLN A 129 -8.99 -5.21 -35.06
N ASN A 130 -8.16 -4.64 -34.20
CA ASN A 130 -7.45 -3.38 -34.47
C ASN A 130 -6.22 -3.49 -35.40
N HIS A 131 -6.26 -4.44 -36.33
CA HIS A 131 -5.24 -4.66 -37.35
C HIS A 131 -5.92 -5.11 -38.66
N ASP A 132 -5.32 -4.79 -39.80
CA ASP A 132 -5.97 -4.88 -41.12
C ASP A 132 -5.79 -6.23 -41.84
N VAL A 133 -4.84 -7.04 -41.38
CA VAL A 133 -4.58 -8.41 -41.87
C VAL A 133 -4.57 -9.43 -40.72
N PHE A 134 -4.59 -10.72 -41.06
CA PHE A 134 -4.40 -11.80 -40.08
C PHE A 134 -2.92 -12.19 -40.04
N PHE A 135 -2.50 -12.83 -38.96
CA PHE A 135 -1.10 -13.20 -38.76
C PHE A 135 -0.66 -14.45 -39.55
N VAL A 136 -1.58 -15.20 -40.15
CA VAL A 136 -1.33 -16.39 -40.98
C VAL A 136 -2.33 -16.47 -42.14
N ASP A 137 -2.00 -17.22 -43.21
CA ASP A 137 -2.78 -17.23 -44.45
C ASP A 137 -4.02 -18.13 -44.39
N THR A 138 -3.88 -19.35 -43.84
CA THR A 138 -4.93 -20.40 -43.88
C THR A 138 -5.24 -21.01 -42.50
N ALA A 139 -6.31 -21.81 -42.41
CA ALA A 139 -6.65 -22.55 -41.18
C ALA A 139 -5.57 -23.57 -40.80
N ARG A 140 -4.87 -24.15 -41.79
CA ARG A 140 -3.75 -25.04 -41.55
C ARG A 140 -2.60 -24.30 -40.88
N ASP A 141 -2.20 -23.15 -41.40
CA ASP A 141 -1.15 -22.33 -40.81
C ASP A 141 -1.53 -21.86 -39.39
N MET A 142 -2.81 -21.51 -39.17
CA MET A 142 -3.32 -21.18 -37.84
C MET A 142 -3.23 -22.36 -36.88
N CYS A 143 -3.52 -23.57 -37.37
CA CYS A 143 -3.39 -24.79 -36.59
C CYS A 143 -1.93 -25.05 -36.22
N GLU A 144 -1.02 -25.01 -37.19
CA GLU A 144 0.41 -25.26 -36.97
C GLU A 144 1.03 -24.23 -36.02
N PHE A 145 0.70 -22.94 -36.18
CA PHE A 145 1.09 -21.88 -35.25
C PHE A 145 0.56 -22.12 -33.82
N THR A 146 -0.72 -22.46 -33.69
CA THR A 146 -1.36 -22.69 -32.38
C THR A 146 -0.76 -23.93 -31.70
N ARG A 147 -0.51 -24.99 -32.47
CA ARG A 147 0.12 -26.23 -31.96
C ARG A 147 1.54 -25.95 -31.46
N ALA A 148 2.34 -25.21 -32.21
CA ALA A 148 3.68 -24.80 -31.80
C ALA A 148 3.66 -24.01 -30.47
N GLY A 149 2.65 -23.17 -30.25
CA GLY A 149 2.51 -22.37 -29.03
C GLY A 149 1.87 -23.06 -27.83
N VAL A 150 0.94 -23.99 -28.04
CA VAL A 150 0.08 -24.55 -26.98
C VAL A 150 0.42 -26.00 -26.64
N VAL A 151 0.92 -26.78 -27.61
CA VAL A 151 1.15 -28.22 -27.46
C VAL A 151 2.65 -28.53 -27.47
N ASP A 152 3.37 -28.06 -28.48
CA ASP A 152 4.74 -28.51 -28.75
C ASP A 152 5.80 -27.66 -28.05
N ASN A 153 5.45 -26.45 -27.57
CA ASN A 153 6.37 -25.45 -27.00
C ASN A 153 7.53 -25.06 -27.94
N THR A 154 7.26 -24.98 -29.25
CA THR A 154 8.24 -24.69 -30.32
C THR A 154 7.94 -23.38 -31.06
N LEU A 155 7.14 -22.47 -30.46
CA LEU A 155 6.69 -21.23 -31.09
C LEU A 155 7.82 -20.39 -31.71
N GLN A 156 8.97 -20.27 -31.03
CA GLN A 156 10.08 -19.49 -31.56
C GLN A 156 10.64 -20.10 -32.86
N THR A 157 10.79 -21.42 -32.91
CA THR A 157 11.23 -22.15 -34.10
C THR A 157 10.24 -22.00 -35.26
N TYR A 158 8.94 -22.00 -34.97
CA TYR A 158 7.92 -21.69 -35.97
C TYR A 158 8.08 -20.25 -36.50
N LEU A 159 8.26 -19.26 -35.63
CA LEU A 159 8.42 -17.85 -36.04
C LEU A 159 9.69 -17.60 -36.86
N ASP A 160 10.78 -18.30 -36.57
CA ASP A 160 12.04 -18.18 -37.31
C ASP A 160 11.91 -18.67 -38.77
N SER A 161 11.01 -19.63 -39.02
CA SER A 161 10.70 -20.16 -40.36
C SER A 161 9.56 -19.45 -41.08
N HIS A 162 8.82 -18.57 -40.38
CA HIS A 162 7.64 -17.87 -40.91
C HIS A 162 7.80 -16.35 -40.76
N PRO A 163 8.70 -15.72 -41.54
CA PRO A 163 9.04 -14.30 -41.37
C PRO A 163 7.85 -13.36 -41.57
N VAL A 164 6.90 -13.68 -42.48
CA VAL A 164 5.68 -12.88 -42.68
C VAL A 164 4.83 -12.88 -41.41
N THR A 165 4.58 -14.06 -40.82
CA THR A 165 3.84 -14.20 -39.55
C THR A 165 4.51 -13.38 -38.45
N ARG A 166 5.84 -13.48 -38.34
CA ARG A 166 6.62 -12.74 -37.35
C ARG A 166 6.47 -11.23 -37.52
N THR A 167 6.58 -10.71 -38.74
CA THR A 167 6.41 -9.28 -39.02
C THR A 167 5.01 -8.80 -38.67
N VAL A 168 3.97 -9.51 -39.09
CA VAL A 168 2.58 -9.14 -38.76
C VAL A 168 2.34 -9.14 -37.25
N LEU A 169 2.85 -10.12 -36.51
CA LEU A 169 2.72 -10.15 -35.04
C LEU A 169 3.45 -8.99 -34.36
N LEU A 170 4.59 -8.54 -34.89
CA LEU A 170 5.29 -7.35 -34.39
C LEU A 170 4.47 -6.08 -34.66
N ASP A 171 3.88 -5.96 -35.84
CA ASP A 171 3.03 -4.81 -36.21
C ASP A 171 1.72 -4.77 -35.40
N MET A 172 1.17 -5.94 -35.05
CA MET A 172 0.00 -6.08 -34.18
C MET A 172 0.29 -5.66 -32.73
N ALA A 173 1.55 -5.70 -32.28
CA ALA A 173 1.96 -5.35 -30.92
C ALA A 173 2.09 -3.82 -30.71
N LYS A 174 1.09 -3.05 -31.14
CA LYS A 174 1.03 -1.59 -31.05
C LYS A 174 0.28 -1.10 -29.81
N ALA A 175 0.68 0.05 -29.28
CA ALA A 175 -0.03 0.70 -28.18
C ALA A 175 -1.30 1.39 -28.69
N GLU A 176 -2.39 1.23 -27.95
CA GLU A 176 -3.65 1.95 -28.17
C GLU A 176 -4.01 2.65 -26.86
N GLU A 177 -4.43 3.91 -26.95
CA GLU A 177 -4.82 4.71 -25.79
C GLU A 177 -6.27 4.46 -25.37
N SER A 178 -7.13 4.06 -26.32
CA SER A 178 -8.55 3.81 -26.08
C SER A 178 -9.12 2.77 -27.04
N ALA A 179 -10.03 1.93 -26.54
CA ALA A 179 -10.86 1.07 -27.37
C ALA A 179 -11.93 1.84 -28.19
N LEU A 180 -12.15 3.14 -27.89
CA LEU A 180 -13.09 3.99 -28.62
C LEU A 180 -12.43 4.79 -29.76
N THR A 181 -11.10 4.87 -29.78
CA THR A 181 -10.34 5.62 -30.79
C THR A 181 -9.49 4.73 -31.69
N ALA A 182 -9.47 3.42 -31.45
CA ALA A 182 -8.83 2.46 -32.34
C ALA A 182 -9.66 2.24 -33.62
N THR A 183 -8.99 2.00 -34.75
CA THR A 183 -9.65 1.53 -35.97
C THR A 183 -9.67 0.00 -35.98
N TYR A 184 -10.74 -0.61 -36.48
CA TYR A 184 -10.93 -2.07 -36.50
C TYR A 184 -11.23 -2.59 -37.91
N TRP A 185 -10.81 -3.81 -38.23
CA TRP A 185 -11.08 -4.48 -39.50
C TRP A 185 -11.60 -5.90 -39.28
N SER A 186 -12.46 -6.40 -40.17
CA SER A 186 -12.91 -7.79 -40.13
C SER A 186 -11.81 -8.79 -40.44
N VAL A 187 -10.71 -8.30 -41.03
CA VAL A 187 -9.50 -9.01 -41.46
C VAL A 187 -9.76 -10.00 -42.60
N LEU A 188 -10.74 -10.88 -42.45
CA LEU A 188 -11.18 -11.85 -43.44
C LEU A 188 -12.25 -11.25 -44.36
N PRO A 189 -12.33 -11.71 -45.61
CA PRO A 189 -13.35 -11.29 -46.56
C PRO A 189 -14.71 -11.94 -46.29
N TYR A 190 -15.77 -11.26 -46.70
CA TYR A 190 -17.16 -11.69 -46.63
C TYR A 190 -17.77 -11.61 -48.03
N GLY A 191 -18.72 -12.48 -48.34
CA GLY A 191 -19.65 -12.27 -49.46
C GLY A 191 -20.43 -10.97 -49.25
N PHE A 192 -20.91 -10.41 -50.36
CA PHE A 192 -21.71 -9.18 -50.36
C PHE A 192 -22.75 -9.21 -51.49
N GLY A 193 -23.83 -9.94 -51.26
CA GLY A 193 -24.80 -10.34 -52.28
C GLY A 193 -24.30 -11.56 -53.06
N ASP A 194 -24.75 -11.72 -54.30
CA ASP A 194 -24.51 -12.97 -55.05
C ASP A 194 -23.09 -13.12 -55.62
N GLU A 195 -22.44 -12.01 -56.04
CA GLU A 195 -21.20 -12.08 -56.82
C GLU A 195 -20.01 -11.29 -56.25
N ARG A 196 -20.21 -10.45 -55.22
CA ARG A 196 -19.16 -9.57 -54.69
C ARG A 196 -18.60 -10.07 -53.36
N HIS A 197 -17.39 -9.61 -53.07
CA HIS A 197 -16.71 -9.84 -51.81
C HIS A 197 -16.22 -8.51 -51.24
N ILE A 198 -16.26 -8.37 -49.91
CA ILE A 198 -15.86 -7.17 -49.19
C ILE A 198 -15.06 -7.49 -47.93
N LYS A 199 -14.29 -6.52 -47.43
CA LYS A 199 -13.82 -6.47 -46.04
C LYS A 199 -14.52 -5.33 -45.31
N TYR A 200 -14.84 -5.52 -44.02
CA TYR A 200 -15.38 -4.45 -43.18
C TYR A 200 -14.25 -3.68 -42.50
N LYS A 201 -14.42 -2.37 -42.38
CA LYS A 201 -13.56 -1.46 -41.61
C LYS A 201 -14.43 -0.56 -40.73
N LEU A 202 -14.04 -0.37 -39.48
CA LEU A 202 -14.75 0.44 -38.48
C LEU A 202 -13.80 1.52 -37.99
N VAL A 203 -14.10 2.78 -38.30
CA VAL A 203 -13.23 3.94 -38.05
C VAL A 203 -13.88 4.83 -36.98
N PRO A 204 -13.15 5.29 -35.96
CA PRO A 204 -13.71 6.23 -34.98
C PRO A 204 -14.16 7.52 -35.66
N ALA A 205 -15.38 7.97 -35.36
CA ALA A 205 -16.02 9.13 -35.99
C ALA A 205 -16.33 10.26 -34.98
N GLY A 206 -16.19 10.00 -33.69
CA GLY A 206 -16.36 10.97 -32.62
C GLY A 206 -16.32 10.30 -31.26
N CYS A 207 -15.67 10.93 -30.29
CA CYS A 207 -15.61 10.46 -28.91
C CYS A 207 -15.37 11.68 -28.02
N PRO A 208 -15.95 11.76 -26.81
CA PRO A 208 -15.69 12.88 -25.92
C PRO A 208 -14.20 12.92 -25.56
N GLU A 209 -13.64 14.13 -25.46
CA GLU A 209 -12.38 14.37 -24.76
C GLU A 209 -12.64 14.09 -23.27
N GLY A 210 -12.47 12.83 -22.86
CA GLY A 210 -12.50 12.46 -21.46
C GLY A 210 -11.16 12.80 -20.82
N ASP A 211 -11.17 13.38 -19.63
CA ASP A 211 -10.03 13.34 -18.72
C ASP A 211 -9.71 11.86 -18.45
N PRO A 212 -8.54 11.33 -18.89
CA PRO A 212 -8.16 9.96 -18.63
C PRO A 212 -7.79 9.86 -17.15
N GLN A 213 -8.78 9.79 -16.26
CA GLN A 213 -8.59 9.13 -14.97
C GLN A 213 -8.33 7.62 -15.12
N ALA A 214 -8.20 7.12 -16.36
CA ALA A 214 -7.47 5.89 -16.63
C ALA A 214 -6.02 6.09 -16.18
N VAL A 215 -5.68 5.38 -15.11
CA VAL A 215 -4.31 5.21 -14.64
C VAL A 215 -3.42 4.82 -15.85
N PRO A 216 -2.21 5.42 -16.01
CA PRO A 216 -1.33 5.14 -17.14
C PRO A 216 -1.12 3.63 -17.40
N PRO A 217 -0.84 3.20 -18.65
CA PRO A 217 -0.71 1.78 -19.00
C PRO A 217 0.33 0.99 -18.18
N ASP A 218 1.31 1.69 -17.59
CA ASP A 218 2.34 1.16 -16.69
C ASP A 218 1.89 1.05 -15.22
N GLU A 219 0.81 1.73 -14.84
CA GLU A 219 0.28 1.76 -13.47
C GLU A 219 -1.03 0.93 -13.30
N ASP A 220 -1.84 0.75 -14.35
CA ASP A 220 -3.02 -0.13 -14.34
C ASP A 220 -2.98 -1.09 -15.54
N PRO A 221 -2.81 -2.40 -15.31
CA PRO A 221 -2.82 -3.37 -16.40
C PRO A 221 -4.15 -3.36 -17.18
N SER A 222 -5.25 -2.82 -16.63
CA SER A 222 -6.58 -2.72 -17.23
C SER A 222 -6.98 -1.30 -17.66
N PHE A 223 -6.02 -0.42 -17.95
CA PHE A 223 -6.29 1.00 -18.26
C PHE A 223 -7.37 1.24 -19.33
N LEU A 224 -7.48 0.37 -20.36
CA LEU A 224 -8.49 0.48 -21.42
C LEU A 224 -9.94 0.30 -20.90
N ARG A 225 -10.15 -0.51 -19.86
CA ARG A 225 -11.44 -0.63 -19.17
C ARG A 225 -11.80 0.69 -18.47
N GLY A 226 -10.82 1.26 -17.77
CA GLY A 226 -10.97 2.55 -17.11
C GLY A 226 -11.33 3.65 -18.11
N ASP A 227 -10.58 3.77 -19.21
CA ASP A 227 -10.84 4.76 -20.26
C ASP A 227 -12.24 4.61 -20.87
N LEU A 228 -12.62 3.39 -21.29
CA LEU A 228 -13.93 3.09 -21.87
C LEU A 228 -15.07 3.52 -20.94
N ARG A 229 -14.94 3.24 -19.63
CA ARG A 229 -15.92 3.62 -18.62
C ARG A 229 -16.08 5.14 -18.53
N HIS A 230 -14.98 5.88 -18.43
CA HIS A 230 -15.04 7.33 -18.24
C HIS A 230 -15.59 8.04 -19.49
N ARG A 231 -15.13 7.66 -20.69
CA ARG A 231 -15.56 8.30 -21.94
C ARG A 231 -17.04 8.08 -22.24
N LEU A 232 -17.56 6.86 -22.07
CA LEU A 232 -18.99 6.59 -22.28
C LEU A 232 -19.89 7.14 -21.17
N ALA A 233 -19.36 7.32 -19.96
CA ALA A 233 -20.09 8.04 -18.90
C ALA A 233 -20.15 9.55 -19.20
N ALA A 234 -19.13 10.12 -19.84
CA ALA A 234 -19.04 11.53 -20.17
C ALA A 234 -19.91 11.93 -21.38
N GLY A 235 -20.07 11.05 -22.36
CA GLY A 235 -20.86 11.35 -23.55
C GLY A 235 -20.94 10.22 -24.57
N GLU A 236 -21.42 10.57 -25.76
CA GLU A 236 -21.61 9.65 -26.87
C GLU A 236 -20.30 9.39 -27.64
N ALA A 237 -20.04 8.14 -28.01
CA ALA A 237 -18.97 7.75 -28.93
C ALA A 237 -19.56 7.17 -30.22
N ALA A 238 -18.85 7.31 -31.35
CA ALA A 238 -19.33 6.88 -32.66
C ALA A 238 -18.22 6.28 -33.51
N PHE A 239 -18.60 5.33 -34.35
CA PHE A 239 -17.77 4.72 -35.38
C PHE A 239 -18.46 4.74 -36.73
N ASP A 240 -17.74 5.05 -37.79
CA ASP A 240 -18.17 4.89 -39.17
C ASP A 240 -17.81 3.48 -39.67
N LEU A 241 -18.80 2.73 -40.16
CA LEU A 241 -18.65 1.42 -40.78
C LEU A 241 -18.47 1.58 -42.29
N PHE A 242 -17.39 0.99 -42.81
CA PHE A 242 -17.00 1.00 -44.20
C PHE A 242 -16.99 -0.43 -44.77
N VAL A 243 -17.22 -0.53 -46.07
CA VAL A 243 -16.98 -1.73 -46.88
C VAL A 243 -15.90 -1.45 -47.91
N GLN A 244 -14.93 -2.35 -48.01
CA GLN A 244 -13.89 -2.31 -49.03
C GLN A 244 -14.18 -3.44 -50.03
N VAL A 245 -14.53 -3.09 -51.27
CA VAL A 245 -14.96 -4.05 -52.30
C VAL A 245 -13.77 -4.72 -52.97
N ARG A 246 -13.83 -6.01 -53.20
CA ARG A 246 -12.82 -6.73 -53.97
C ARG A 246 -12.85 -6.31 -55.44
N THR A 247 -11.79 -5.67 -55.91
CA THR A 247 -11.66 -5.19 -57.30
C THR A 247 -10.69 -6.03 -58.13
N ASP A 248 -9.68 -6.63 -57.51
CA ASP A 248 -8.65 -7.43 -58.19
C ASP A 248 -8.54 -8.84 -57.56
N PRO A 249 -8.91 -9.90 -58.28
CA PRO A 249 -8.85 -11.25 -57.75
C PRO A 249 -7.48 -11.79 -57.33
N GLU A 250 -6.41 -11.36 -58.00
CA GLU A 250 -5.05 -11.82 -57.76
C GLU A 250 -4.42 -11.12 -56.56
N ARG A 251 -4.69 -9.81 -56.43
CA ARG A 251 -4.13 -8.96 -55.38
C ARG A 251 -4.98 -8.94 -54.11
N MET A 252 -6.25 -9.29 -54.21
CA MET A 252 -7.21 -9.40 -53.10
C MET A 252 -7.70 -10.84 -52.96
N PRO A 253 -6.82 -11.79 -52.55
CA PRO A 253 -7.19 -13.20 -52.43
C PRO A 253 -8.21 -13.43 -51.31
N LEU A 254 -9.04 -14.46 -51.50
CA LEU A 254 -10.10 -14.81 -50.55
C LEU A 254 -9.64 -15.74 -49.42
N ASP A 255 -8.53 -16.47 -49.60
CA ASP A 255 -7.98 -17.42 -48.62
C ASP A 255 -6.45 -17.26 -48.45
N ARG A 256 -6.01 -16.00 -48.31
CA ARG A 256 -4.64 -15.64 -47.91
C ARG A 256 -4.68 -14.41 -47.00
N ALA A 257 -4.93 -14.64 -45.72
CA ALA A 257 -5.31 -13.58 -44.80
C ALA A 257 -4.16 -12.64 -44.38
N THR A 258 -2.89 -12.95 -44.69
CA THR A 258 -1.76 -12.02 -44.51
C THR A 258 -1.68 -10.95 -45.61
N VAL A 259 -2.41 -11.11 -46.71
CA VAL A 259 -2.41 -10.15 -47.83
C VAL A 259 -3.32 -8.96 -47.53
N ARG A 260 -2.70 -7.77 -47.46
CA ARG A 260 -3.39 -6.48 -47.32
C ARG A 260 -4.13 -6.14 -48.61
N TRP A 261 -5.37 -5.67 -48.48
CA TRP A 261 -6.12 -5.09 -49.60
C TRP A 261 -5.83 -3.59 -49.60
N GLU A 262 -4.96 -3.14 -50.50
CA GLU A 262 -4.50 -1.75 -50.50
C GLU A 262 -5.66 -0.78 -50.79
N GLU A 263 -5.85 0.21 -49.90
CA GLU A 263 -6.96 1.17 -50.00
C GLU A 263 -6.86 2.07 -51.24
N ALA A 264 -5.67 2.20 -51.82
CA ALA A 264 -5.46 2.89 -53.09
C ALA A 264 -6.06 2.14 -54.30
N GLU A 265 -6.24 0.81 -54.20
CA GLU A 265 -6.81 -0.04 -55.26
C GLU A 265 -8.30 -0.31 -55.09
N SER A 266 -8.75 -0.28 -53.84
CA SER A 266 -10.15 -0.29 -53.48
C SER A 266 -10.36 0.60 -52.27
N ALA A 267 -10.87 1.80 -52.52
CA ALA A 267 -11.17 2.77 -51.48
C ALA A 267 -12.36 2.28 -50.63
N PRO A 268 -12.23 2.21 -49.30
CA PRO A 268 -13.35 1.87 -48.43
C PRO A 268 -14.49 2.89 -48.56
N VAL A 269 -15.72 2.40 -48.75
CA VAL A 269 -16.93 3.23 -48.86
C VAL A 269 -17.69 3.17 -47.55
N ARG A 270 -18.04 4.33 -46.97
CA ARG A 270 -18.85 4.39 -45.75
C ARG A 270 -20.27 3.91 -46.06
N VAL A 271 -20.78 2.99 -45.26
CA VAL A 271 -22.13 2.42 -45.42
C VAL A 271 -23.05 2.71 -44.24
N ALA A 272 -22.51 2.89 -43.04
CA ALA A 272 -23.30 3.13 -41.84
C ALA A 272 -22.47 3.84 -40.76
N ARG A 273 -23.16 4.30 -39.72
CA ARG A 273 -22.59 4.81 -38.48
C ARG A 273 -23.13 4.03 -37.29
N LEU A 274 -22.24 3.54 -36.44
CA LEU A 274 -22.53 2.96 -35.15
C LEU A 274 -22.37 4.03 -34.06
N THR A 275 -23.46 4.38 -33.41
CA THR A 275 -23.50 5.35 -32.31
C THR A 275 -23.68 4.63 -30.98
N LEU A 276 -22.76 4.85 -30.04
CA LEU A 276 -22.80 4.37 -28.66
C LEU A 276 -23.23 5.53 -27.75
N HIS A 277 -24.50 5.54 -27.34
CA HIS A 277 -25.02 6.59 -26.47
C HIS A 277 -24.32 6.62 -25.10
N GLN A 278 -24.39 7.78 -24.44
CA GLN A 278 -23.90 7.98 -23.08
C GLN A 278 -24.51 6.93 -22.14
N GLN A 279 -23.65 6.17 -21.46
CA GLN A 279 -24.06 5.09 -20.55
C GLN A 279 -22.94 4.71 -19.58
N SER A 280 -23.30 4.07 -18.48
CA SER A 280 -22.32 3.37 -17.64
C SER A 280 -22.13 1.95 -18.16
N THR A 281 -20.89 1.61 -18.55
CA THR A 281 -20.53 0.22 -18.88
C THR A 281 -20.55 -0.71 -17.65
N GLU A 282 -20.64 -0.14 -16.44
CA GLU A 282 -20.75 -0.83 -15.16
C GLU A 282 -22.19 -0.93 -14.64
N ALA A 283 -23.19 -0.49 -15.42
CA ALA A 283 -24.59 -0.61 -15.03
C ALA A 283 -24.96 -2.05 -14.68
N ARG A 284 -25.91 -2.23 -13.75
CA ARG A 284 -26.22 -3.54 -13.14
C ARG A 284 -26.38 -4.64 -14.19
N GLY A 285 -25.54 -5.66 -14.12
CA GLY A 285 -25.58 -6.83 -15.00
C GLY A 285 -25.17 -6.57 -16.45
N GLN A 286 -24.69 -5.38 -16.83
CA GLN A 286 -24.25 -5.04 -18.19
C GLN A 286 -22.99 -5.83 -18.59
N ALA A 287 -21.99 -5.88 -17.71
CA ALA A 287 -20.78 -6.68 -17.92
C ALA A 287 -21.09 -8.17 -18.09
N ALA A 288 -21.94 -8.73 -17.21
CA ALA A 288 -22.37 -10.12 -17.30
C ALA A 288 -23.13 -10.41 -18.60
N TYR A 289 -24.00 -9.48 -19.03
CA TYR A 289 -24.72 -9.62 -20.30
C TYR A 289 -23.77 -9.62 -21.49
N GLY A 290 -22.86 -8.64 -21.57
CA GLY A 290 -21.84 -8.57 -22.63
C GLY A 290 -20.92 -9.79 -22.64
N GLU A 291 -20.53 -10.29 -21.47
CA GLU A 291 -19.76 -11.53 -21.36
C GLU A 291 -20.58 -12.73 -21.84
N ASN A 292 -21.89 -12.79 -21.58
CA ASN A 292 -22.77 -13.89 -21.99
C ASN A 292 -23.14 -13.90 -23.48
N LEU A 293 -23.05 -12.77 -24.19
CA LEU A 293 -23.27 -12.74 -25.63
C LEU A 293 -22.33 -13.72 -26.37
N ALA A 294 -22.85 -14.49 -27.32
CA ALA A 294 -22.02 -15.24 -28.24
C ALA A 294 -21.76 -14.40 -29.50
N PHE A 295 -20.56 -14.49 -30.04
CA PHE A 295 -20.18 -13.83 -31.29
C PHE A 295 -19.59 -14.89 -32.21
N ASN A 296 -20.13 -15.05 -33.41
CA ASN A 296 -19.59 -15.93 -34.44
C ASN A 296 -19.73 -15.25 -35.81
N PRO A 297 -18.66 -15.10 -36.62
CA PRO A 297 -18.77 -14.43 -37.92
C PRO A 297 -19.76 -15.11 -38.88
N TRP A 298 -20.02 -16.41 -38.69
CA TRP A 298 -21.04 -17.17 -39.44
C TRP A 298 -22.46 -16.94 -38.93
N HIS A 299 -22.66 -16.23 -37.83
CA HIS A 299 -23.97 -15.75 -37.40
C HIS A 299 -24.39 -14.55 -38.23
N SER A 300 -24.48 -14.74 -39.55
CA SER A 300 -24.77 -13.73 -40.54
C SER A 300 -25.79 -14.24 -41.55
N LEU A 301 -26.38 -13.30 -42.30
CA LEU A 301 -27.20 -13.61 -43.46
C LEU A 301 -26.34 -14.21 -44.60
N PRO A 302 -26.92 -15.01 -45.52
CA PRO A 302 -26.19 -15.65 -46.61
C PRO A 302 -25.43 -14.68 -47.51
N GLU A 303 -25.97 -13.48 -47.72
CA GLU A 303 -25.37 -12.40 -48.50
C GLU A 303 -24.08 -11.86 -47.87
N HIS A 304 -23.86 -12.16 -46.58
CA HIS A 304 -22.72 -11.74 -45.76
C HIS A 304 -21.92 -12.95 -45.27
N ARG A 305 -21.81 -13.99 -46.11
CA ARG A 305 -21.09 -15.23 -45.77
C ARG A 305 -19.59 -14.96 -45.57
N PRO A 306 -18.99 -15.29 -44.42
CA PRO A 306 -17.53 -15.26 -44.27
C PRO A 306 -16.84 -16.20 -45.27
N VAL A 307 -15.70 -15.79 -45.83
CA VAL A 307 -14.98 -16.55 -46.86
C VAL A 307 -13.55 -16.86 -46.42
N GLY A 308 -13.06 -18.04 -46.82
CA GLY A 308 -11.71 -18.53 -46.53
C GLY A 308 -11.67 -19.63 -45.47
N SER A 309 -10.61 -20.43 -45.47
CA SER A 309 -10.40 -21.58 -44.59
C SER A 309 -10.39 -21.18 -43.10
N ILE A 310 -9.78 -20.05 -42.75
CA ILE A 310 -9.78 -19.52 -41.37
C ILE A 310 -11.21 -19.16 -40.94
N ALA A 311 -12.01 -18.61 -41.85
CA ALA A 311 -13.40 -18.29 -41.56
C ALA A 311 -14.19 -19.57 -41.28
N GLU A 312 -14.05 -20.60 -42.11
CA GLU A 312 -14.65 -21.93 -41.88
C GLU A 312 -14.24 -22.51 -40.51
N ALA A 313 -12.96 -22.46 -40.16
CA ALA A 313 -12.49 -22.97 -38.87
C ALA A 313 -13.13 -22.20 -37.68
N ARG A 314 -13.25 -20.87 -37.80
CA ARG A 314 -13.91 -20.02 -36.80
C ARG A 314 -15.39 -20.39 -36.62
N ARG A 315 -16.09 -20.90 -37.64
CA ARG A 315 -17.49 -21.36 -37.53
C ARG A 315 -17.63 -22.37 -36.40
N GLU A 316 -16.82 -23.43 -36.43
CA GLU A 316 -16.91 -24.54 -35.50
C GLU A 316 -16.27 -24.20 -34.15
N VAL A 317 -15.09 -23.58 -34.13
CA VAL A 317 -14.36 -23.25 -32.89
C VAL A 317 -15.16 -22.28 -32.03
N TYR A 318 -15.73 -21.21 -32.61
CA TYR A 318 -16.45 -20.20 -31.83
C TYR A 318 -17.79 -20.75 -31.34
N ARG A 319 -18.46 -21.59 -32.14
CA ARG A 319 -19.67 -22.32 -31.74
C ARG A 319 -19.39 -23.25 -30.55
N ALA A 320 -18.36 -24.10 -30.66
CA ALA A 320 -17.98 -25.02 -29.59
C ALA A 320 -17.60 -24.28 -28.30
N SER A 321 -16.85 -23.18 -28.40
CA SER A 321 -16.49 -22.36 -27.25
C SER A 321 -17.70 -21.71 -26.57
N ALA A 322 -18.64 -21.19 -27.36
CA ALA A 322 -19.87 -20.59 -26.84
C ALA A 322 -20.73 -21.63 -26.11
N THR A 323 -20.90 -22.82 -26.68
CA THR A 323 -21.63 -23.93 -26.05
C THR A 323 -20.99 -24.32 -24.72
N ARG A 324 -19.68 -24.62 -24.70
CA ARG A 324 -18.97 -25.03 -23.48
C ARG A 324 -19.07 -23.99 -22.36
N ARG A 325 -18.96 -22.71 -22.72
CA ARG A 325 -19.08 -21.60 -21.76
C ARG A 325 -20.50 -21.46 -21.22
N ARG A 326 -21.50 -21.57 -22.08
CA ARG A 326 -22.91 -21.48 -21.69
C ARG A 326 -23.29 -22.65 -20.77
N ASP A 327 -22.83 -23.86 -21.08
CA ASP A 327 -23.03 -25.05 -20.24
C ASP A 327 -22.38 -24.87 -18.85
N ALA A 328 -21.12 -24.40 -18.81
CA ALA A 328 -20.41 -24.17 -17.56
C ALA A 328 -20.99 -23.02 -16.72
N ASN A 329 -21.55 -21.99 -17.36
CA ASN A 329 -22.13 -20.82 -16.68
C ASN A 329 -23.64 -20.94 -16.40
N GLY A 330 -24.29 -22.02 -16.82
CA GLY A 330 -25.75 -22.18 -16.68
C GLY A 330 -26.56 -21.17 -17.51
N VAL A 331 -26.07 -20.79 -18.69
CA VAL A 331 -26.71 -19.81 -19.59
C VAL A 331 -27.40 -20.55 -20.75
N PRO A 332 -28.65 -20.19 -21.14
CA PRO A 332 -29.33 -20.82 -22.26
C PRO A 332 -28.55 -20.73 -23.58
N THR A 333 -28.67 -21.77 -24.42
CA THR A 333 -27.99 -21.83 -25.72
C THR A 333 -28.59 -20.90 -26.76
N THR A 334 -29.83 -20.44 -26.60
CA THR A 334 -30.56 -19.58 -27.56
C THR A 334 -29.90 -18.22 -27.78
N GLU A 335 -30.09 -17.64 -28.98
CA GLU A 335 -29.71 -16.23 -29.21
C GLU A 335 -30.58 -15.28 -28.38
N PRO A 336 -30.05 -14.11 -27.98
CA PRO A 336 -30.80 -13.14 -27.18
C PRO A 336 -31.82 -12.40 -28.06
N GLY A 337 -33.07 -12.27 -27.57
CA GLY A 337 -34.10 -11.45 -28.20
C GLY A 337 -35.28 -11.17 -27.27
N PRO A 338 -35.86 -9.95 -27.26
CA PRO A 338 -35.40 -8.72 -27.91
C PRO A 338 -34.14 -8.12 -27.25
N ALA A 339 -33.53 -7.11 -27.89
CA ALA A 339 -32.34 -6.45 -27.36
C ALA A 339 -32.56 -5.92 -25.94
N ARG A 340 -31.66 -6.27 -25.01
CA ARG A 340 -31.73 -5.76 -23.64
C ARG A 340 -31.67 -4.23 -23.64
N PRO A 341 -32.59 -3.51 -22.96
CA PRO A 341 -32.51 -2.07 -22.81
C PRO A 341 -31.28 -1.69 -21.97
N ALA A 342 -30.78 -0.46 -22.14
CA ALA A 342 -29.72 0.06 -21.27
C ALA A 342 -30.26 0.15 -19.83
N SER A 343 -29.51 -0.36 -18.86
CA SER A 343 -29.85 -0.21 -17.45
C SER A 343 -29.43 1.18 -16.99
N THR A 344 -30.34 1.96 -16.44
CA THR A 344 -30.03 3.20 -15.73
C THR A 344 -29.79 2.97 -14.24
N GLU A 345 -30.10 1.77 -13.73
CA GLU A 345 -29.82 1.43 -12.35
C GLU A 345 -28.31 1.24 -12.13
N PRO A 346 -27.73 1.93 -11.12
CA PRO A 346 -26.38 1.63 -10.69
C PRO A 346 -26.28 0.16 -10.26
N PRO A 347 -25.11 -0.48 -10.40
CA PRO A 347 -24.90 -1.84 -9.90
C PRO A 347 -25.39 -1.92 -8.44
N GLY A 348 -26.19 -2.95 -8.13
CA GLY A 348 -26.48 -3.24 -6.73
C GLY A 348 -25.17 -3.54 -6.03
N ARG A 349 -25.02 -3.15 -4.77
CA ARG A 349 -23.82 -3.48 -4.00
C ARG A 349 -23.68 -4.99 -3.98
N ASP A 350 -22.66 -5.54 -4.62
CA ASP A 350 -22.34 -6.97 -4.50
C ASP A 350 -21.94 -7.22 -3.05
N THR A 351 -22.84 -7.86 -2.31
CA THR A 351 -22.66 -8.19 -0.90
C THR A 351 -22.10 -9.60 -0.70
N ARG A 352 -21.74 -10.32 -1.76
CA ARG A 352 -21.16 -11.65 -1.61
C ARG A 352 -19.71 -11.54 -1.17
N ILE A 353 -19.43 -12.02 0.03
CA ILE A 353 -18.07 -12.09 0.56
C ILE A 353 -17.37 -13.32 -0.04
N VAL A 354 -16.23 -13.10 -0.72
CA VAL A 354 -15.43 -14.15 -1.36
C VAL A 354 -14.04 -14.30 -0.75
N ARG A 355 -13.55 -13.27 -0.06
CA ARG A 355 -12.31 -13.26 0.73
C ARG A 355 -12.48 -12.35 1.95
N ALA A 356 -11.57 -12.44 2.90
CA ALA A 356 -11.50 -11.55 4.04
C ALA A 356 -10.06 -11.08 4.29
N ALA A 357 -9.88 -10.02 5.08
CA ALA A 357 -8.56 -9.55 5.50
C ALA A 357 -8.59 -9.03 6.94
N ILE A 358 -7.49 -9.22 7.67
CA ILE A 358 -7.32 -8.74 9.05
C ILE A 358 -6.82 -7.29 9.03
N HIS A 359 -7.40 -6.41 9.83
CA HIS A 359 -6.98 -5.01 9.97
C HIS A 359 -6.84 -4.61 11.46
N PRO A 360 -5.84 -3.80 11.84
CA PRO A 360 -4.78 -3.28 10.98
C PRO A 360 -3.87 -4.39 10.43
N ALA A 361 -3.28 -4.18 9.26
CA ALA A 361 -2.37 -5.12 8.62
C ALA A 361 -1.06 -5.28 9.40
N ILE A 362 -0.61 -4.22 10.07
CA ILE A 362 0.47 -4.20 11.06
C ILE A 362 -0.09 -3.53 12.31
N GLY A 363 -0.39 -4.33 13.33
CA GLY A 363 -0.89 -3.85 14.61
C GLY A 363 0.23 -3.54 15.59
N VAL A 364 0.07 -2.46 16.36
CA VAL A 364 1.07 -1.99 17.32
C VAL A 364 0.51 -2.00 18.74
N ALA A 365 0.98 -2.95 19.54
CA ALA A 365 0.82 -2.98 20.99
C ALA A 365 2.02 -2.31 21.66
N ARG A 366 1.87 -1.88 22.91
CA ARG A 366 2.96 -1.31 23.70
C ARG A 366 3.03 -1.92 25.08
N VAL A 367 4.24 -2.10 25.59
CA VAL A 367 4.49 -2.58 26.95
C VAL A 367 4.06 -1.53 27.99
N GLY A 368 3.80 -2.00 29.20
CA GLY A 368 3.47 -1.21 30.39
C GLY A 368 3.52 -2.14 31.60
N ASP A 369 3.99 -1.64 32.75
CA ASP A 369 4.22 -2.43 33.97
C ASP A 369 2.94 -2.75 34.77
N SER A 370 1.79 -2.21 34.36
CA SER A 370 0.49 -2.60 34.93
C SER A 370 0.17 -4.07 34.66
N ALA A 371 -0.12 -4.81 35.73
CA ALA A 371 -0.44 -6.23 35.66
C ALA A 371 -1.72 -6.50 34.84
N GLU A 372 -2.73 -5.65 35.00
CA GLU A 372 -4.08 -5.83 34.43
C GLU A 372 -4.60 -4.64 33.61
N GLY A 373 -4.09 -3.43 33.87
CA GLY A 373 -4.54 -2.21 33.21
C GLY A 373 -4.05 -2.11 31.76
N PHE A 374 -4.97 -1.74 30.86
CA PHE A 374 -4.67 -1.46 29.46
C PHE A 374 -5.65 -0.45 28.87
N PHE A 375 -5.26 0.15 27.74
CA PHE A 375 -6.13 0.95 26.86
C PHE A 375 -5.99 0.47 25.41
N LEU A 376 -6.90 0.89 24.52
CA LEU A 376 -6.86 0.47 23.12
C LEU A 376 -5.95 1.37 22.28
N ALA A 377 -5.19 0.75 21.38
CA ALA A 377 -4.45 1.48 20.34
C ALA A 377 -5.41 2.30 19.45
N PRO A 378 -4.96 3.46 18.93
CA PRO A 378 -5.76 4.29 18.02
C PRO A 378 -6.26 3.53 16.78
N GLU A 379 -7.54 3.67 16.47
CA GLU A 379 -8.17 3.11 15.25
C GLU A 379 -8.47 4.17 14.19
N VAL A 380 -8.23 5.44 14.51
CA VAL A 380 -8.31 6.59 13.61
C VAL A 380 -7.13 7.53 13.87
N ASP A 381 -6.82 8.39 12.91
CA ASP A 381 -5.65 9.28 12.99
C ASP A 381 -5.80 10.35 14.10
N GLU A 382 -7.01 10.78 14.41
CA GLU A 382 -7.32 11.80 15.43
C GLU A 382 -8.15 11.17 16.57
N ALA A 383 -7.61 10.11 17.17
CA ALA A 383 -8.27 9.37 18.24
C ALA A 383 -8.40 10.21 19.52
N PRO A 384 -9.50 10.04 20.30
CA PRO A 384 -9.62 10.67 21.60
C PRO A 384 -8.50 10.19 22.53
N ALA A 385 -8.00 11.10 23.37
CA ALA A 385 -7.04 10.74 24.40
C ALA A 385 -7.68 9.77 25.42
N GLU A 386 -6.87 8.84 25.93
CA GLU A 386 -7.25 8.06 27.10
C GLU A 386 -7.38 8.99 28.32
N ALA A 387 -8.27 8.65 29.25
CA ALA A 387 -8.51 9.50 30.42
C ALA A 387 -7.32 9.50 31.39
N VAL A 388 -6.70 8.33 31.60
CA VAL A 388 -5.53 8.15 32.47
C VAL A 388 -4.68 7.01 31.93
N TYR A 389 -3.38 7.23 31.73
CA TYR A 389 -2.46 6.20 31.22
C TYR A 389 -1.85 5.31 32.30
N LYS A 390 -1.93 5.70 33.57
CA LYS A 390 -1.53 4.87 34.73
C LYS A 390 -2.75 4.24 35.42
N ASP A 391 -2.56 3.10 36.06
CA ASP A 391 -3.58 2.49 36.90
C ASP A 391 -3.59 3.08 38.33
N ALA A 392 -4.50 2.60 39.18
CA ALA A 392 -4.65 3.10 40.54
C ALA A 392 -3.43 2.85 41.46
N THR A 393 -2.50 1.98 41.06
CA THR A 393 -1.23 1.72 41.76
C THR A 393 -0.11 2.64 41.27
N GLY A 394 -0.35 3.40 40.21
CA GLY A 394 0.67 4.21 39.55
C GLY A 394 1.47 3.47 38.48
N ALA A 395 1.13 2.21 38.18
CA ALA A 395 1.76 1.46 37.10
C ALA A 395 1.22 1.88 35.73
N LEU A 396 2.07 1.92 34.73
CA LEU A 396 1.75 2.29 33.36
C LEU A 396 0.90 1.20 32.68
N LYS A 397 -0.27 1.60 32.18
CA LYS A 397 -1.16 0.70 31.44
C LYS A 397 -0.51 0.27 30.12
N ARG A 398 -0.76 -0.99 29.74
CA ARG A 398 -0.38 -1.52 28.42
C ARG A 398 -1.24 -0.92 27.31
N GLN A 399 -0.69 -0.72 26.12
CA GLN A 399 -1.50 -0.43 24.92
C GLN A 399 -1.85 -1.74 24.21
N ALA A 400 -3.13 -2.08 24.16
CA ALA A 400 -3.64 -3.26 23.48
C ALA A 400 -4.03 -2.92 22.04
N VAL A 401 -3.58 -3.70 21.07
CA VAL A 401 -4.07 -3.57 19.69
C VAL A 401 -5.30 -4.44 19.48
N ARG A 402 -6.33 -3.86 18.84
CA ARG A 402 -7.53 -4.59 18.42
C ARG A 402 -7.46 -4.91 16.93
N PHE A 403 -7.59 -6.19 16.60
CA PHE A 403 -7.69 -6.68 15.23
C PHE A 403 -9.13 -6.99 14.86
N ARG A 404 -9.49 -6.64 13.64
CA ARG A 404 -10.81 -6.80 13.02
C ARG A 404 -10.67 -7.58 11.73
N VAL A 405 -11.72 -8.26 11.30
CA VAL A 405 -11.77 -8.92 10.00
C VAL A 405 -12.80 -8.21 9.13
N TYR A 406 -12.44 -7.86 7.90
CA TYR A 406 -13.39 -7.34 6.91
C TYR A 406 -13.56 -8.35 5.78
N GLY A 407 -14.80 -8.61 5.38
CA GLY A 407 -15.14 -9.42 4.22
C GLY A 407 -15.22 -8.56 2.96
N PHE A 408 -14.68 -9.06 1.86
CA PHE A 408 -14.61 -8.36 0.58
C PHE A 408 -15.32 -9.14 -0.52
N ASN A 409 -15.95 -8.41 -1.43
CA ASN A 409 -16.52 -8.98 -2.65
C ASN A 409 -15.45 -9.25 -3.71
N ALA A 410 -15.86 -9.82 -4.85
CA ALA A 410 -14.95 -10.16 -5.94
C ALA A 410 -14.26 -8.92 -6.56
N ALA A 411 -14.85 -7.73 -6.43
CA ALA A 411 -14.25 -6.46 -6.84
C ALA A 411 -13.26 -5.89 -5.80
N GLY A 412 -13.04 -6.58 -4.68
CA GLY A 412 -12.15 -6.12 -3.62
C GLY A 412 -12.71 -5.00 -2.75
N GLN A 413 -14.02 -4.77 -2.78
CA GLN A 413 -14.68 -3.75 -1.96
C GLN A 413 -15.10 -4.34 -0.60
N PRO A 414 -14.91 -3.61 0.51
CA PRO A 414 -15.42 -4.05 1.81
C PRO A 414 -16.95 -4.19 1.79
N VAL A 415 -17.44 -5.35 2.22
CA VAL A 415 -18.87 -5.66 2.31
C VAL A 415 -19.38 -5.46 3.74
N ALA A 416 -18.66 -6.01 4.71
CA ALA A 416 -19.00 -5.96 6.14
C ALA A 416 -17.77 -6.24 7.00
N GLU A 417 -17.79 -5.75 8.25
CA GLU A 417 -16.95 -6.31 9.31
C GLU A 417 -17.48 -7.70 9.68
N LEU A 418 -16.59 -8.68 9.80
CA LEU A 418 -16.90 -10.02 10.27
C LEU A 418 -16.65 -10.10 11.77
N THR A 419 -17.71 -10.39 12.52
CA THR A 419 -17.74 -10.53 13.97
C THR A 419 -18.34 -11.88 14.34
N ALA A 420 -18.33 -12.22 15.63
CA ALA A 420 -19.03 -13.39 16.14
C ALA A 420 -20.56 -13.35 15.92
N ASP A 421 -21.14 -12.24 15.43
CA ASP A 421 -22.56 -12.12 15.09
C ASP A 421 -22.88 -12.67 13.69
N ASN A 422 -21.92 -12.66 12.77
CA ASN A 422 -22.13 -13.00 11.36
C ASN A 422 -21.07 -13.95 10.76
N ALA A 423 -20.07 -14.34 11.55
CA ALA A 423 -19.03 -15.29 11.16
C ALA A 423 -18.50 -16.07 12.38
N ASP A 424 -18.00 -17.27 12.12
CA ASP A 424 -17.18 -18.04 13.06
C ASP A 424 -15.71 -17.67 12.87
N LEU A 425 -15.08 -17.16 13.95
CA LEU A 425 -13.72 -16.61 13.95
C LEU A 425 -12.83 -17.39 14.91
N LEU A 426 -11.76 -18.01 14.39
CA LEU A 426 -10.66 -18.54 15.19
C LEU A 426 -9.42 -17.71 14.91
N TRP A 427 -8.91 -17.02 15.92
CA TRP A 427 -7.69 -16.24 15.84
C TRP A 427 -6.49 -17.09 16.26
N THR A 428 -5.37 -16.93 15.56
CA THR A 428 -4.08 -17.55 15.92
C THR A 428 -2.96 -16.52 15.82
N VAL A 429 -2.16 -16.40 16.87
CA VAL A 429 -1.02 -15.48 16.94
C VAL A 429 0.22 -16.23 17.37
N HIS A 430 1.37 -15.91 16.77
CA HIS A 430 2.67 -16.46 17.15
C HIS A 430 3.69 -15.33 17.22
N VAL A 431 4.06 -14.91 18.43
CA VAL A 431 5.08 -13.88 18.66
C VAL A 431 6.36 -14.49 19.21
N ALA A 432 7.50 -13.87 18.91
CA ALA A 432 8.79 -14.22 19.50
C ALA A 432 9.68 -12.98 19.68
N ASN A 433 10.69 -13.07 20.54
CA ASN A 433 11.78 -12.11 20.65
C ASN A 433 13.10 -12.76 20.25
N LYS A 434 13.81 -12.16 19.30
CA LYS A 434 15.08 -12.67 18.77
C LYS A 434 16.24 -11.69 18.92
N LYS A 435 16.08 -10.61 19.71
CA LYS A 435 17.10 -9.56 19.85
C LYS A 435 18.43 -10.09 20.36
N GLY A 436 18.41 -10.90 21.42
CA GLY A 436 19.61 -11.49 22.00
C GLY A 436 20.33 -12.46 21.06
N ALA A 437 19.60 -13.06 20.12
CA ALA A 437 20.13 -13.97 19.10
C ALA A 437 20.62 -13.26 17.83
N TRP A 438 20.36 -11.97 17.67
CA TRP A 438 20.64 -11.22 16.44
C TRP A 438 22.00 -10.52 16.46
N TYR A 439 22.26 -9.72 15.43
CA TYR A 439 23.45 -8.90 15.31
C TYR A 439 23.32 -7.61 16.12
N GLN A 440 24.47 -7.04 16.49
CA GLN A 440 24.58 -5.72 17.09
C GLN A 440 24.02 -4.68 16.11
N PHE A 441 23.37 -3.67 16.66
CA PHE A 441 23.02 -2.48 15.90
C PHE A 441 24.20 -1.50 15.96
N GLN A 442 24.80 -1.19 14.81
CA GLN A 442 25.86 -0.20 14.68
C GLN A 442 25.36 1.03 13.92
N LEU A 443 24.75 0.78 12.77
CA LEU A 443 24.07 1.76 11.92
C LEU A 443 23.01 1.03 11.10
N ALA A 444 22.11 1.78 10.46
CA ALA A 444 21.25 1.23 9.41
C ALA A 444 22.12 0.66 8.28
N LEU A 445 21.94 -0.61 7.90
CA LEU A 445 22.83 -1.28 6.93
C LEU A 445 22.52 -0.97 5.46
N ASP A 446 21.54 -0.12 5.20
CA ASP A 446 21.08 0.26 3.87
C ASP A 446 21.43 1.71 3.48
N ILE A 447 22.30 2.36 4.26
CA ILE A 447 22.88 3.66 3.93
C ILE A 447 24.38 3.51 3.65
N PRO A 448 24.96 4.37 2.78
CA PRO A 448 26.38 4.28 2.41
C PRO A 448 27.34 4.33 3.61
N GLU A 449 26.99 5.09 4.64
CA GLU A 449 27.81 5.27 5.84
C GLU A 449 28.01 3.97 6.64
N ALA A 450 27.20 2.93 6.40
CA ALA A 450 27.34 1.64 7.06
C ALA A 450 28.67 0.94 6.75
N ASP A 451 29.28 1.23 5.60
CA ASP A 451 30.57 0.65 5.19
C ASP A 451 31.74 1.18 6.03
N GLU A 452 31.59 2.36 6.63
CA GLU A 452 32.60 3.00 7.50
C GLU A 452 32.34 2.80 9.00
N ALA A 453 31.16 2.27 9.36
CA ALA A 453 30.78 2.00 10.73
C ALA A 453 31.45 0.71 11.27
N PRO A 454 31.53 0.54 12.61
CA PRO A 454 31.94 -0.72 13.20
C PRO A 454 31.13 -1.91 12.66
N PRO A 455 31.74 -3.10 12.49
CA PRO A 455 31.05 -4.27 11.96
C PRO A 455 29.92 -4.73 12.90
N SER A 456 28.75 -5.01 12.34
CA SER A 456 27.60 -5.56 13.08
C SER A 456 27.82 -7.04 13.42
N LYS A 457 28.55 -7.30 14.52
CA LYS A 457 28.85 -8.65 15.04
C LYS A 457 27.63 -9.29 15.69
N LEU A 458 27.63 -10.61 15.86
CA LEU A 458 26.60 -11.29 16.67
C LEU A 458 26.59 -10.76 18.12
N ARG A 459 25.40 -10.46 18.65
CA ARG A 459 25.19 -10.36 20.10
C ARG A 459 25.35 -11.74 20.73
N ASN A 460 25.79 -11.80 21.98
CA ASN A 460 26.04 -13.03 22.72
C ASN A 460 26.91 -14.03 21.91
N PRO A 461 28.08 -13.63 21.41
CA PRO A 461 28.84 -14.41 20.42
C PRO A 461 29.33 -15.76 20.97
N LEU A 462 29.42 -15.91 22.30
CA LEU A 462 29.92 -17.12 22.98
C LEU A 462 28.82 -18.15 23.30
N VAL A 463 27.54 -17.79 23.25
CA VAL A 463 26.45 -18.69 23.67
C VAL A 463 26.16 -19.76 22.61
N ARG A 464 26.11 -21.03 23.03
CA ARG A 464 25.74 -22.18 22.19
C ARG A 464 24.77 -23.13 22.95
N PRO A 465 23.77 -23.74 22.28
CA PRO A 465 23.27 -23.38 20.95
C PRO A 465 22.58 -22.00 20.96
N ARG A 466 22.60 -21.28 19.82
CA ARG A 466 22.02 -19.93 19.73
C ARG A 466 20.50 -19.89 19.94
N SER A 467 19.80 -21.01 19.81
CA SER A 467 18.37 -21.12 20.12
C SER A 467 18.04 -20.76 21.58
N ARG A 468 19.01 -20.86 22.51
CA ARG A 468 18.83 -20.43 23.91
C ARG A 468 18.68 -18.90 24.08
N LEU A 469 18.97 -18.13 23.03
CA LEU A 469 18.85 -16.66 23.01
C LEU A 469 17.52 -16.19 22.39
N VAL A 470 16.69 -17.12 21.90
CA VAL A 470 15.40 -16.84 21.27
C VAL A 470 14.29 -17.14 22.27
N ILE A 471 13.46 -16.13 22.54
CA ILE A 471 12.26 -16.29 23.35
C ILE A 471 11.11 -16.60 22.40
N ASP A 472 10.76 -17.88 22.28
CA ASP A 472 9.65 -18.33 21.43
C ASP A 472 8.68 -19.23 22.23
N PRO A 473 7.55 -18.68 22.71
CA PRO A 473 6.50 -19.45 23.38
C PRO A 473 5.61 -20.27 22.43
N GLY A 474 5.79 -20.17 21.11
CA GLY A 474 4.92 -20.80 20.11
C GLY A 474 3.58 -20.08 19.92
N SER A 475 2.72 -20.64 19.07
CA SER A 475 1.40 -20.07 18.76
C SER A 475 0.39 -20.22 19.89
N ARG A 476 -0.55 -19.27 19.98
CA ARG A 476 -1.77 -19.35 20.80
C ARG A 476 -2.99 -19.07 19.93
N SER A 477 -4.13 -19.67 20.27
CA SER A 477 -5.38 -19.47 19.53
C SER A 477 -6.55 -19.17 20.45
N VAL A 478 -7.46 -18.31 20.01
CA VAL A 478 -8.64 -17.90 20.78
C VAL A 478 -9.87 -17.83 19.87
N ARG A 479 -11.02 -18.24 20.41
CA ARG A 479 -12.32 -18.26 19.74
C ARG A 479 -13.42 -17.82 20.71
N GLY A 480 -14.43 -17.14 20.17
CA GLY A 480 -15.62 -16.72 20.91
C GLY A 480 -15.49 -15.33 21.53
N ARG A 481 -16.52 -14.93 22.28
CA ARG A 481 -16.66 -13.60 22.87
C ARG A 481 -16.06 -13.55 24.27
N ASP A 482 -15.59 -12.37 24.65
CA ASP A 482 -15.19 -12.02 26.02
C ASP A 482 -14.24 -13.04 26.67
N ARG A 483 -13.26 -13.54 25.88
CA ARG A 483 -12.24 -14.47 26.39
C ARG A 483 -11.08 -13.66 26.95
N ALA A 484 -10.72 -13.89 28.21
CA ALA A 484 -9.55 -13.29 28.86
C ALA A 484 -9.04 -14.17 30.01
N GLY A 485 -7.80 -13.95 30.45
CA GLY A 485 -7.25 -14.51 31.69
C GLY A 485 -6.97 -16.02 31.71
N LEU A 486 -7.15 -16.74 30.59
CA LEU A 486 -6.88 -18.17 30.49
C LEU A 486 -5.38 -18.44 30.31
N THR A 487 -4.83 -19.41 31.05
CA THR A 487 -3.40 -19.79 30.96
C THR A 487 -2.98 -20.18 29.55
N GLY A 488 -3.82 -20.93 28.83
CA GLY A 488 -3.60 -21.31 27.43
C GLY A 488 -3.64 -20.15 26.42
N LEU A 489 -3.86 -18.90 26.85
CA LEU A 489 -3.83 -17.70 26.02
C LEU A 489 -2.62 -16.80 26.30
N ARG A 490 -1.75 -17.17 27.23
CA ARG A 490 -0.55 -16.42 27.61
C ARG A 490 0.68 -16.92 26.84
N PHE A 491 1.58 -16.00 26.52
CA PHE A 491 2.87 -16.25 25.89
C PHE A 491 3.98 -16.25 26.95
N ASP A 492 3.89 -17.17 27.92
CA ASP A 492 4.72 -17.23 29.14
C ASP A 492 5.65 -18.47 29.20
N THR A 493 5.71 -19.26 28.13
CA THR A 493 6.50 -20.50 28.06
C THR A 493 7.83 -20.33 27.33
N GLY A 494 8.09 -19.18 26.70
CA GLY A 494 9.37 -18.89 26.04
C GLY A 494 10.43 -18.56 27.08
N THR A 495 11.69 -18.94 26.83
CA THR A 495 12.79 -18.72 27.79
C THR A 495 13.99 -18.05 27.14
N PHE A 496 14.64 -17.15 27.87
CA PHE A 496 15.98 -16.63 27.54
C PHE A 496 17.01 -17.25 28.48
N LEU A 497 17.97 -18.01 27.94
CA LEU A 497 19.02 -18.72 28.69
C LEU A 497 18.51 -19.65 29.82
N GLY A 498 17.23 -20.01 29.82
CA GLY A 498 16.56 -20.84 30.84
C GLY A 498 15.57 -20.07 31.71
N THR A 499 15.58 -18.73 31.65
CA THR A 499 14.66 -17.87 32.39
C THR A 499 13.37 -17.65 31.61
N PRO A 500 12.18 -17.96 32.14
CA PRO A 500 10.90 -17.66 31.49
C PRO A 500 10.69 -16.18 31.25
N VAL A 501 10.17 -15.80 30.08
CA VAL A 501 9.86 -14.42 29.73
C VAL A 501 8.43 -14.33 29.17
N TYR A 502 7.64 -13.42 29.74
CA TYR A 502 6.25 -13.17 29.35
C TYR A 502 6.19 -12.22 28.16
N LEU A 503 5.73 -12.67 26.99
CA LEU A 503 5.64 -11.83 25.78
C LEU A 503 4.24 -11.25 25.51
N GLY A 504 3.23 -11.57 26.34
CA GLY A 504 1.88 -11.06 26.19
C GLY A 504 0.77 -12.08 26.35
N GLU A 505 -0.44 -11.71 25.94
CA GLU A 505 -1.66 -12.53 26.03
C GLU A 505 -2.70 -12.19 24.95
N LEU A 506 -3.52 -13.18 24.61
CA LEU A 506 -4.69 -13.00 23.75
C LEU A 506 -5.96 -12.76 24.56
N ARG A 507 -6.79 -11.84 24.09
CA ARG A 507 -8.17 -11.65 24.56
C ARG A 507 -9.12 -11.50 23.38
N THR A 508 -10.43 -11.66 23.61
CA THR A 508 -11.46 -11.27 22.65
C THR A 508 -12.47 -10.33 23.28
N ASP A 509 -12.98 -9.36 22.49
CA ASP A 509 -14.08 -8.50 22.93
C ASP A 509 -15.45 -9.18 22.77
N ARG A 510 -16.51 -8.46 23.15
CA ARG A 510 -17.90 -8.90 23.01
C ARG A 510 -18.33 -9.23 21.57
N ALA A 511 -17.63 -8.71 20.57
CA ALA A 511 -17.87 -8.97 19.15
C ALA A 511 -16.97 -10.10 18.61
N GLY A 512 -16.14 -10.73 19.45
CA GLY A 512 -15.18 -11.76 19.05
C GLY A 512 -13.97 -11.21 18.28
N ARG A 513 -13.72 -9.89 18.35
CA ARG A 513 -12.50 -9.26 17.80
C ARG A 513 -11.32 -9.62 18.68
N LEU A 514 -10.16 -9.83 18.07
CA LEU A 514 -8.94 -10.12 18.81
C LEU A 514 -8.40 -8.84 19.45
N LEU A 515 -8.08 -8.91 20.74
CA LEU A 515 -7.14 -7.98 21.38
C LEU A 515 -5.83 -8.72 21.66
N PHE A 516 -4.72 -8.07 21.32
CA PHE A 516 -3.40 -8.51 21.70
C PHE A 516 -2.78 -7.51 22.68
N LEU A 517 -2.39 -7.99 23.85
CA LEU A 517 -1.65 -7.23 24.84
C LEU A 517 -0.21 -7.76 24.86
N GLY A 518 0.77 -6.88 24.74
CA GLY A 518 2.19 -7.26 24.76
C GLY A 518 2.73 -7.58 26.17
N GLY A 519 4.05 -7.63 26.26
CA GLY A 519 4.81 -7.75 27.50
C GLY A 519 4.52 -6.65 28.52
N ARG A 520 5.16 -6.76 29.68
CA ARG A 520 5.02 -5.86 30.82
C ARG A 520 6.20 -4.89 30.99
N GLY A 521 7.08 -4.80 29.99
CA GLY A 521 8.28 -3.96 30.03
C GLY A 521 9.40 -4.58 30.87
N ALA A 522 9.34 -5.87 31.18
CA ALA A 522 10.38 -6.55 31.93
C ALA A 522 11.64 -6.77 31.08
N ALA A 523 12.79 -6.47 31.67
CA ALA A 523 14.11 -6.74 31.10
C ALA A 523 15.09 -7.19 32.20
N ALA A 524 16.03 -8.06 31.85
CA ALA A 524 17.04 -8.54 32.78
C ALA A 524 18.27 -9.06 32.02
N SER A 525 19.42 -9.09 32.71
CA SER A 525 20.60 -9.86 32.32
C SER A 525 20.61 -11.23 32.98
N ALA A 526 21.09 -12.24 32.26
CA ALA A 526 21.16 -13.61 32.77
C ALA A 526 22.22 -13.81 33.87
N ASP A 527 23.20 -12.92 33.95
CA ASP A 527 24.31 -12.93 34.93
C ASP A 527 24.21 -11.79 35.95
N GLY A 528 23.19 -10.93 35.86
CA GLY A 528 23.01 -9.78 36.75
C GLY A 528 23.96 -8.61 36.46
N LEU A 529 24.69 -8.62 35.34
CA LEU A 529 25.55 -7.50 34.96
C LEU A 529 24.73 -6.28 34.48
N PRO A 530 25.19 -5.04 34.79
CA PRO A 530 24.55 -3.83 34.31
C PRO A 530 24.69 -3.68 32.79
N ALA A 531 23.76 -2.94 32.17
CA ALA A 531 23.89 -2.50 30.80
C ALA A 531 24.92 -1.37 30.69
N THR A 532 25.68 -1.33 29.61
CA THR A 532 26.73 -0.32 29.37
C THR A 532 26.61 0.36 28.01
N ASP A 533 25.84 -0.22 27.09
CA ASP A 533 25.62 0.31 25.75
C ASP A 533 24.14 0.64 25.54
N PHE A 534 23.86 1.64 24.70
CA PHE A 534 22.48 2.04 24.41
C PHE A 534 21.67 0.94 23.70
N ALA A 535 22.31 0.03 22.94
CA ALA A 535 21.61 -0.97 22.13
C ALA A 535 22.16 -2.40 22.26
N ASN A 536 23.44 -2.58 22.59
CA ASN A 536 24.15 -3.85 22.44
C ASN A 536 24.68 -4.38 23.78
N ASN A 537 23.79 -4.92 24.60
CA ASN A 537 24.17 -5.49 25.89
C ASN A 537 24.11 -7.02 25.84
N ASP A 538 25.27 -7.68 25.86
CA ASP A 538 25.35 -9.14 25.93
C ASP A 538 24.81 -9.64 27.29
N GLY A 539 24.20 -10.82 27.30
CA GLY A 539 23.54 -11.40 28.47
C GLY A 539 22.12 -10.87 28.73
N TRP A 540 21.68 -9.81 28.03
CA TRP A 540 20.39 -9.17 28.25
C TRP A 540 19.25 -9.69 27.37
N HIS A 541 18.04 -9.61 27.91
CA HIS A 541 16.77 -9.74 27.18
C HIS A 541 15.76 -8.67 27.61
N ASP A 542 14.70 -8.54 26.82
CA ASP A 542 13.49 -7.80 27.16
C ASP A 542 12.25 -8.58 26.70
N ASP A 543 11.06 -8.01 26.89
CA ASP A 543 9.78 -8.67 26.66
C ASP A 543 8.93 -8.04 25.53
N VAL A 544 9.54 -7.21 24.69
CA VAL A 544 8.95 -6.85 23.40
C VAL A 544 9.00 -8.05 22.46
N ALA A 545 8.16 -8.07 21.42
CA ALA A 545 8.07 -9.19 20.49
C ALA A 545 7.35 -8.75 19.21
N ASP A 546 7.42 -9.58 18.18
CA ASP A 546 6.57 -9.43 17.00
C ASP A 546 6.23 -10.78 16.37
N GLY A 547 5.20 -10.81 15.53
CA GLY A 547 4.89 -12.01 14.77
C GLY A 547 3.54 -12.03 14.04
N PRO A 548 3.26 -13.10 13.28
CA PRO A 548 2.05 -13.22 12.47
C PRO A 548 0.76 -13.34 13.30
N VAL A 549 -0.28 -12.68 12.80
CA VAL A 549 -1.68 -12.79 13.23
C VAL A 549 -2.48 -13.39 12.08
N ARG A 550 -3.17 -14.52 12.34
CA ARG A 550 -3.99 -15.25 11.38
C ARG A 550 -5.39 -15.44 11.92
N ALA A 551 -6.35 -15.63 11.03
CA ALA A 551 -7.70 -16.01 11.38
C ALA A 551 -8.23 -17.06 10.42
N GLU A 552 -8.94 -18.05 10.94
CA GLU A 552 -9.84 -18.90 10.17
C GLU A 552 -11.25 -18.34 10.28
N VAL A 553 -11.92 -18.18 9.15
CA VAL A 553 -13.22 -17.51 9.07
C VAL A 553 -14.20 -18.38 8.31
N ARG A 554 -15.37 -18.64 8.91
CA ARG A 554 -16.49 -19.31 8.24
C ARG A 554 -17.73 -18.45 8.28
N ILE A 555 -18.38 -18.30 7.12
CA ILE A 555 -19.68 -17.63 6.96
C ILE A 555 -20.66 -18.68 6.47
N ASP A 556 -21.77 -18.88 7.17
CA ASP A 556 -22.78 -19.91 6.84
C ASP A 556 -22.17 -21.30 6.60
N GLY A 557 -21.17 -21.67 7.41
CA GLY A 557 -20.44 -22.94 7.31
C GLY A 557 -19.39 -23.02 6.19
N ARG A 558 -19.30 -22.02 5.31
CA ARG A 558 -18.30 -21.93 4.23
C ARG A 558 -17.02 -21.25 4.71
N SER A 559 -15.88 -21.90 4.51
CA SER A 559 -14.56 -21.28 4.75
C SER A 559 -14.26 -20.19 3.72
N ILE A 560 -13.75 -19.06 4.18
CA ILE A 560 -13.36 -17.92 3.36
C ILE A 560 -11.84 -17.70 3.49
N PRO A 561 -11.09 -17.50 2.39
CA PRO A 561 -9.66 -17.19 2.48
C PRO A 561 -9.44 -15.85 3.18
N VAL A 562 -8.48 -15.80 4.11
CA VAL A 562 -8.20 -14.63 4.94
C VAL A 562 -6.76 -14.17 4.73
N GLU A 563 -6.58 -12.91 4.33
CA GLU A 563 -5.27 -12.27 4.30
C GLU A 563 -4.82 -11.96 5.74
N PRO A 564 -3.61 -12.43 6.14
CA PRO A 564 -3.16 -12.30 7.52
C PRO A 564 -2.62 -10.90 7.83
N ALA A 565 -2.36 -10.65 9.10
CA ALA A 565 -1.74 -9.42 9.62
C ALA A 565 -0.49 -9.77 10.44
N TRP A 566 0.16 -8.73 10.97
CA TRP A 566 1.31 -8.82 11.87
C TRP A 566 1.02 -8.03 13.15
N VAL A 567 1.56 -8.48 14.28
CA VAL A 567 1.59 -7.69 15.53
C VAL A 567 3.03 -7.35 15.91
N VAL A 568 3.24 -6.12 16.36
CA VAL A 568 4.49 -5.62 16.92
C VAL A 568 4.20 -5.10 18.33
N VAL A 569 5.03 -5.49 19.29
CA VAL A 569 5.04 -4.93 20.64
C VAL A 569 6.20 -3.96 20.72
N ALA A 570 5.89 -2.70 21.01
CA ALA A 570 6.85 -1.62 21.10
C ALA A 570 7.06 -1.14 22.56
N PRO A 571 8.10 -0.33 22.80
CA PRO A 571 8.20 0.51 24.00
C PRO A 571 6.94 1.36 24.24
N PRO A 572 6.75 1.89 25.46
CA PRO A 572 5.72 2.86 25.75
C PRO A 572 5.74 4.08 24.82
N ASP A 573 4.58 4.72 24.69
CA ASP A 573 4.47 6.04 24.10
C ASP A 573 4.25 7.04 25.23
N TYR A 574 5.29 7.81 25.58
CA TYR A 574 5.20 8.77 26.68
C TYR A 574 4.53 10.09 26.25
N ALA A 575 4.12 10.22 24.98
CA ALA A 575 3.32 11.33 24.48
C ALA A 575 2.29 10.83 23.44
N PRO A 576 1.32 9.98 23.85
CA PRO A 576 0.46 9.21 22.94
C PRO A 576 -0.42 10.06 22.01
N GLY A 577 -0.63 11.34 22.35
CA GLY A 577 -1.34 12.30 21.50
C GLY A 577 -0.49 12.95 20.41
N LEU A 578 0.81 12.68 20.34
CA LEU A 578 1.76 13.35 19.45
C LEU A 578 2.37 12.41 18.40
N LYS A 579 2.79 13.00 17.28
CA LYS A 579 3.40 12.30 16.15
C LYS A 579 4.67 13.01 15.73
N SER A 580 5.68 12.25 15.29
CA SER A 580 6.85 12.83 14.64
C SER A 580 6.47 13.45 13.29
N VAL A 581 7.32 14.35 12.79
CA VAL A 581 7.15 15.00 11.49
C VAL A 581 6.99 13.97 10.36
N ARG A 582 7.77 12.88 10.39
CA ARG A 582 7.56 11.69 9.56
C ARG A 582 7.15 10.50 10.42
N THR A 583 6.07 9.85 10.02
CA THR A 583 5.54 8.65 10.67
C THR A 583 5.93 7.40 9.87
N LEU A 584 5.82 6.23 10.49
CA LEU A 584 6.02 4.96 9.79
C LEU A 584 5.04 4.81 8.60
N TYR A 585 3.81 5.33 8.74
CA TYR A 585 2.87 5.36 7.61
C TYR A 585 3.41 6.17 6.42
N ASP A 586 3.99 7.35 6.67
CA ASP A 586 4.56 8.20 5.62
C ASP A 586 5.75 7.54 4.92
N LEU A 587 6.60 6.85 5.70
CA LEU A 587 7.71 6.07 5.17
C LEU A 587 7.23 4.94 4.25
N LEU A 588 6.25 4.16 4.70
CA LEU A 588 5.74 3.04 3.91
C LEU A 588 5.00 3.52 2.66
N ARG A 589 4.25 4.63 2.73
CA ARG A 589 3.63 5.25 1.55
C ARG A 589 4.70 5.61 0.51
N ASP A 590 5.81 6.24 0.93
CA ASP A 590 6.94 6.55 0.04
C ASP A 590 7.59 5.28 -0.54
N THR A 591 7.84 4.26 0.28
CA THR A 591 8.37 2.96 -0.15
C THR A 591 7.48 2.30 -1.21
N TYR A 592 6.16 2.27 -1.01
CA TYR A 592 5.24 1.63 -1.95
C TYR A 592 5.05 2.43 -3.23
N VAL A 593 5.05 3.76 -3.17
CA VAL A 593 5.01 4.59 -4.38
C VAL A 593 6.28 4.39 -5.21
N LYS A 594 7.46 4.38 -4.58
CA LYS A 594 8.73 4.11 -5.27
C LYS A 594 8.79 2.72 -5.88
N ALA A 595 8.16 1.73 -5.25
CA ALA A 595 8.10 0.36 -5.74
C ALA A 595 7.00 0.11 -6.77
N GLY A 596 6.17 1.11 -7.12
CA GLY A 596 5.02 0.96 -8.02
C GLY A 596 3.87 0.13 -7.42
N LEU A 597 3.84 -0.05 -6.10
CA LEU A 597 2.79 -0.80 -5.38
C LEU A 597 1.63 0.08 -4.93
N LEU A 598 1.84 1.40 -4.87
CA LEU A 598 0.79 2.41 -4.70
C LEU A 598 0.97 3.50 -5.75
N PRO A 599 -0.13 4.08 -6.27
CA PRO A 599 -0.04 5.18 -7.22
C PRO A 599 0.52 6.42 -6.52
N ARG A 600 1.31 7.20 -7.25
CA ARG A 600 1.71 8.53 -6.80
C ARG A 600 0.48 9.45 -6.73
N PRO A 601 0.34 10.31 -5.70
CA PRO A 601 -0.79 11.23 -5.63
C PRO A 601 -0.81 12.21 -6.81
N GLN A 602 -1.86 12.11 -7.64
CA GLN A 602 -2.03 12.96 -8.82
C GLN A 602 -2.46 14.37 -8.45
N VAL A 603 -3.24 14.52 -7.38
CA VAL A 603 -3.69 15.81 -6.84
C VAL A 603 -3.17 15.94 -5.42
N VAL A 604 -2.50 17.06 -5.10
CA VAL A 604 -2.03 17.35 -3.73
C VAL A 604 -3.17 17.97 -2.94
N SER A 605 -3.54 17.36 -1.82
CA SER A 605 -4.48 17.94 -0.86
C SER A 605 -3.73 18.76 0.18
N PHE A 606 -4.18 20.01 0.44
CA PHE A 606 -3.59 20.75 1.55
C PHE A 606 -3.85 20.04 2.88
N THR A 607 -5.09 19.58 3.09
CA THR A 607 -5.52 18.99 4.36
C THR A 607 -4.90 17.62 4.60
N GLN A 608 -4.70 16.80 3.56
CA GLN A 608 -4.23 15.42 3.71
C GLN A 608 -2.72 15.25 3.49
N ASP A 609 -2.08 16.09 2.65
CA ASP A 609 -0.67 15.92 2.28
C ASP A 609 0.25 17.00 2.86
N VAL A 610 -0.23 18.23 3.09
CA VAL A 610 0.60 19.37 3.53
C VAL A 610 0.43 19.64 5.03
N LEU A 611 -0.80 19.86 5.47
CA LEU A 611 -1.15 20.21 6.85
C LEU A 611 -0.57 19.24 7.88
N PRO A 612 -0.56 17.91 7.67
CA PRO A 612 0.02 17.00 8.66
C PRO A 612 1.49 17.29 8.95
N VAL A 613 2.31 17.62 7.94
CA VAL A 613 3.73 17.94 8.15
C VAL A 613 3.88 19.21 8.98
N LEU A 614 3.16 20.27 8.61
CA LEU A 614 3.20 21.56 9.31
C LEU A 614 2.70 21.44 10.75
N ARG A 615 1.60 20.70 10.95
CA ARG A 615 0.99 20.46 12.24
C ARG A 615 1.92 19.70 13.16
N ARG A 616 2.46 18.57 12.69
CA ARG A 616 3.36 17.72 13.49
C ARG A 616 4.60 18.49 13.92
N LEU A 617 5.17 19.35 13.06
CA LEU A 617 6.30 20.20 13.45
C LEU A 617 5.95 21.15 14.61
N CYS A 618 4.77 21.77 14.59
CA CYS A 618 4.31 22.65 15.68
C CYS A 618 3.90 21.87 16.94
N ASP A 619 3.33 20.69 16.79
CA ASP A 619 2.87 19.86 17.91
C ASP A 619 4.04 19.33 18.76
N LEU A 620 5.25 19.24 18.22
CA LEU A 620 6.43 18.87 19.02
C LEU A 620 6.83 19.92 20.07
N GLN A 621 6.21 21.11 20.08
CA GLN A 621 6.38 22.12 21.14
C GLN A 621 6.15 21.57 22.55
N TRP A 622 5.33 20.53 22.68
CA TRP A 622 4.92 19.99 23.96
C TRP A 622 5.95 19.06 24.60
N VAL A 623 6.99 18.68 23.84
CA VAL A 623 7.95 17.62 24.21
C VAL A 623 9.41 18.02 24.01
N ASN A 624 9.67 19.22 23.48
CA ASN A 624 11.01 19.76 23.34
C ASN A 624 10.99 21.30 23.41
N HIS A 625 11.85 21.87 24.26
CA HIS A 625 11.85 23.30 24.54
C HIS A 625 12.29 24.16 23.34
N GLY A 626 13.30 23.74 22.57
CA GLY A 626 13.74 24.49 21.39
C GLY A 626 12.68 24.54 20.29
N LEU A 627 11.96 23.43 20.08
CA LEU A 627 10.79 23.38 19.20
C LEU A 627 9.63 24.24 19.75
N ALA A 628 9.45 24.33 21.06
CA ALA A 628 8.45 25.20 21.69
C ALA A 628 8.71 26.68 21.41
N VAL A 629 9.95 27.13 21.60
CA VAL A 629 10.35 28.53 21.34
C VAL A 629 10.16 28.89 19.87
N GLN A 630 10.49 27.98 18.95
CA GLN A 630 10.43 28.26 17.53
C GLN A 630 9.03 28.11 16.93
N PHE A 631 8.38 26.96 17.11
CA PHE A 631 7.15 26.57 16.44
C PHE A 631 5.91 26.55 17.35
N GLY A 632 6.10 26.72 18.65
CA GLY A 632 5.03 26.66 19.65
C GLY A 632 4.09 27.86 19.63
N HIS A 633 3.12 27.86 20.55
CA HIS A 633 2.14 28.93 20.69
C HIS A 633 2.83 30.30 20.87
N GLY A 634 2.60 31.23 19.93
CA GLY A 634 3.23 32.56 19.95
C GLY A 634 4.68 32.60 19.46
N GLY A 635 5.26 31.46 19.09
CA GLY A 635 6.60 31.36 18.53
C GLY A 635 6.74 31.99 17.13
N ARG A 636 7.97 32.34 16.76
CA ARG A 636 8.30 33.03 15.49
C ARG A 636 7.74 32.29 14.27
N ASP A 637 7.83 30.97 14.29
CA ASP A 637 7.44 30.08 13.22
C ASP A 637 6.18 29.27 13.56
N HIS A 638 5.25 29.82 14.36
CA HIS A 638 3.98 29.17 14.66
C HIS A 638 3.09 29.02 13.41
N LEU A 639 3.26 27.91 12.67
CA LEU A 639 2.62 27.66 11.36
C LEU A 639 1.11 27.41 11.48
N LEU A 640 0.64 27.03 12.68
CA LEU A 640 -0.76 26.74 12.96
C LEU A 640 -1.55 27.96 13.46
N ALA A 641 -0.92 29.12 13.62
CA ALA A 641 -1.65 30.35 13.94
C ALA A 641 -2.76 30.58 12.88
N PRO A 642 -4.03 30.84 13.26
CA PRO A 642 -5.17 30.79 12.35
C PRO A 642 -4.98 31.61 11.06
N GLU A 643 -4.49 32.85 11.18
CA GLU A 643 -4.24 33.73 10.03
C GLU A 643 -3.10 33.22 9.13
N ARG A 644 -2.01 32.71 9.72
CA ARG A 644 -0.88 32.16 8.95
C ARG A 644 -1.29 30.88 8.24
N LEU A 645 -2.02 30.00 8.91
CA LEU A 645 -2.50 28.74 8.36
C LEU A 645 -3.48 28.97 7.20
N ALA A 646 -4.42 29.91 7.34
CA ALA A 646 -5.35 30.26 6.27
C ALA A 646 -4.61 30.74 5.00
N ARG A 647 -3.55 31.55 5.16
CA ARG A 647 -2.71 32.02 4.05
C ARG A 647 -1.89 30.90 3.42
N LEU A 648 -1.35 29.98 4.23
CA LEU A 648 -0.61 28.80 3.75
C LEU A 648 -1.52 27.81 2.99
N ALA A 649 -2.79 27.73 3.38
CA ALA A 649 -3.82 26.90 2.76
C ALA A 649 -4.39 27.47 1.45
N SER A 650 -4.10 28.74 1.14
CA SER A 650 -4.60 29.44 -0.04
C SER A 650 -3.60 29.37 -1.20
N LYS A 651 -4.12 29.24 -2.42
CA LYS A 651 -3.45 29.29 -3.72
C LYS A 651 -3.26 30.70 -4.23
N ASP A 652 -3.85 31.70 -3.59
CA ASP A 652 -3.72 33.10 -4.00
C ASP A 652 -2.23 33.41 -4.30
N PRO A 653 -1.91 33.93 -5.50
CA PRO A 653 -0.55 34.29 -5.86
C PRO A 653 0.14 35.21 -4.85
N ALA A 654 -0.61 36.05 -4.14
CA ALA A 654 -0.10 36.92 -3.07
C ALA A 654 0.50 36.13 -1.89
N HIS A 655 0.15 34.86 -1.73
CA HIS A 655 0.66 33.99 -0.67
C HIS A 655 1.76 33.03 -1.14
N LYS A 656 2.11 33.04 -2.44
CA LYS A 656 3.15 32.17 -2.99
C LYS A 656 4.50 32.33 -2.29
N GLU A 657 4.90 33.57 -1.99
CA GLU A 657 6.18 33.82 -1.32
C GLU A 657 6.19 33.29 0.12
N LEU A 658 5.06 33.40 0.85
CA LEU A 658 4.94 32.82 2.18
C LEU A 658 5.13 31.28 2.12
N ARG A 659 4.49 30.61 1.16
CA ARG A 659 4.67 29.16 0.97
C ARG A 659 6.11 28.82 0.59
N ARG A 660 6.73 29.64 -0.26
CA ARG A 660 8.14 29.49 -0.67
C ARG A 660 9.11 29.60 0.50
N GLN A 661 8.91 30.55 1.41
CA GLN A 661 9.75 30.70 2.60
C GLN A 661 9.69 29.46 3.51
N VAL A 662 8.48 28.94 3.76
CA VAL A 662 8.31 27.69 4.52
C VAL A 662 8.99 26.52 3.81
N TRP A 663 8.77 26.36 2.51
CA TRP A 663 9.40 25.30 1.71
C TRP A 663 10.94 25.41 1.70
N ALA A 664 11.48 26.62 1.59
CA ALA A 664 12.93 26.87 1.56
C ALA A 664 13.60 26.56 2.91
N SER A 665 12.86 26.60 4.02
CA SER A 665 13.34 26.19 5.34
C SER A 665 13.40 24.68 5.52
N LEU A 666 12.73 23.88 4.67
CA LEU A 666 12.75 22.42 4.75
C LEU A 666 14.05 21.86 4.17
N ARG A 667 14.60 20.87 4.85
CA ARG A 667 15.84 20.19 4.47
C ARG A 667 15.67 19.40 3.16
N HIS A 668 16.63 19.57 2.27
CA HIS A 668 16.83 18.72 1.11
C HIS A 668 18.20 18.04 1.22
N LEU A 669 18.20 16.71 1.30
CA LEU A 669 19.38 15.91 1.64
C LEU A 669 20.65 16.33 0.88
N ASP A 670 20.57 16.44 -0.45
CA ASP A 670 21.74 16.75 -1.29
C ASP A 670 22.19 18.22 -1.23
N ARG A 671 21.32 19.14 -0.78
CA ARG A 671 21.60 20.58 -0.76
C ARG A 671 22.19 21.00 0.58
N ASP A 672 21.57 20.55 1.67
CA ASP A 672 21.80 21.08 3.01
C ASP A 672 21.78 20.00 4.10
N GLY A 673 21.95 18.73 3.73
CA GLY A 673 22.03 17.60 4.65
C GLY A 673 23.04 17.78 5.80
N MET A 674 24.18 18.44 5.53
CA MET A 674 25.22 18.74 6.52
C MET A 674 24.86 19.88 7.49
N SER A 675 23.84 20.68 7.22
CA SER A 675 23.53 21.88 7.99
C SER A 675 22.63 21.58 9.19
N THR A 676 22.87 22.15 10.37
CA THR A 676 21.97 22.01 11.52
C THR A 676 20.73 22.90 11.44
N VAL A 677 20.68 23.85 10.49
CA VAL A 677 19.67 24.93 10.44
C VAL A 677 18.33 24.54 9.79
N PRO A 678 18.29 23.79 8.66
CA PRO A 678 17.03 23.44 8.01
C PRO A 678 16.16 22.51 8.85
N TRP A 679 14.84 22.61 8.63
CA TRP A 679 13.83 21.85 9.33
C TRP A 679 13.62 20.45 8.73
N PRO A 680 13.22 19.46 9.54
CA PRO A 680 13.08 19.55 11.00
C PRO A 680 14.44 19.48 11.73
N PRO A 681 14.59 20.10 12.91
CA PRO A 681 15.81 20.03 13.73
C PRO A 681 15.90 18.70 14.49
N VAL A 682 15.85 17.60 13.74
CA VAL A 682 15.82 16.22 14.24
C VAL A 682 17.04 15.47 13.70
N TYR A 683 17.65 14.61 14.52
CA TYR A 683 18.77 13.76 14.10
C TYR A 683 18.33 12.74 13.03
N GLY A 684 19.28 12.33 12.18
CA GLY A 684 19.09 11.38 11.09
C GLY A 684 19.81 10.05 11.33
N ASP A 685 19.70 9.14 10.36
CA ASP A 685 20.20 7.76 10.46
C ASP A 685 21.72 7.67 10.69
N ALA A 686 22.49 8.65 10.22
CA ALA A 686 23.96 8.67 10.32
C ALA A 686 24.47 9.66 11.38
N MET A 687 23.69 9.91 12.43
CA MET A 687 24.05 10.81 13.52
C MET A 687 25.40 10.44 14.15
N SER A 688 26.34 11.40 14.15
CA SER A 688 27.64 11.33 14.82
C SER A 688 28.11 12.70 15.27
N LEU A 689 28.96 12.76 16.29
CA LEU A 689 29.62 13.97 16.74
C LEU A 689 31.15 13.80 16.58
N PRO A 690 31.84 14.74 15.88
CA PRO A 690 31.27 15.82 15.07
C PRO A 690 30.47 15.28 13.87
N PRO A 691 29.62 16.11 13.22
CA PRO A 691 28.89 15.72 12.01
C PRO A 691 29.82 15.35 10.86
N VAL A 692 29.63 14.16 10.27
CA VAL A 692 30.45 13.68 9.14
C VAL A 692 29.63 13.21 7.93
N SER A 693 28.30 13.23 8.01
CA SER A 693 27.41 12.74 6.95
C SER A 693 26.25 13.70 6.64
N PRO A 694 25.80 13.80 5.38
CA PRO A 694 24.59 14.54 5.03
C PRO A 694 23.32 13.93 5.63
N ARG A 695 23.36 12.69 6.14
CA ARG A 695 22.29 11.99 6.89
C ARG A 695 22.41 12.17 8.41
N GLN A 696 23.22 13.11 8.86
CA GLN A 696 23.30 13.54 10.26
C GLN A 696 21.95 13.98 10.83
N HIS A 697 21.12 14.60 9.97
CA HIS A 697 19.83 15.16 10.33
C HIS A 697 18.73 14.61 9.44
N LEU A 698 17.51 14.60 9.97
CA LEU A 698 16.33 14.13 9.27
C LEU A 698 15.99 15.02 8.08
N ALA A 699 15.80 14.39 6.91
CA ALA A 699 15.13 14.96 5.75
C ALA A 699 13.75 14.29 5.55
N LEU A 700 12.80 15.06 5.01
CA LEU A 700 11.51 14.52 4.59
C LEU A 700 11.69 13.42 3.53
N SER A 701 10.72 12.52 3.40
CA SER A 701 10.77 11.54 2.31
C SER A 701 10.70 12.24 0.95
N PRO A 702 11.27 11.66 -0.13
CA PRO A 702 11.15 12.23 -1.47
C PRO A 702 9.70 12.49 -1.89
N LEU A 703 8.76 11.60 -1.56
CA LEU A 703 7.34 11.83 -1.79
C LEU A 703 6.82 13.06 -1.03
N GLN A 704 7.07 13.18 0.28
CA GLN A 704 6.61 14.35 1.06
C GLN A 704 7.22 15.66 0.54
N TYR A 705 8.51 15.66 0.19
CA TYR A 705 9.19 16.84 -0.33
C TYR A 705 8.61 17.27 -1.69
N ASP A 706 8.28 16.31 -2.57
CA ASP A 706 7.61 16.59 -3.83
C ASP A 706 6.21 17.21 -3.64
N LEU A 707 5.39 16.63 -2.75
CA LEU A 707 4.06 17.15 -2.44
C LEU A 707 4.13 18.60 -1.92
N LEU A 708 5.11 18.90 -1.06
CA LEU A 708 5.36 20.26 -0.57
C LEU A 708 5.90 21.19 -1.66
N THR A 709 6.68 20.69 -2.61
CA THR A 709 7.15 21.46 -3.76
C THR A 709 5.99 21.86 -4.67
N ARG A 710 5.04 20.94 -4.91
CA ARG A 710 3.81 21.22 -5.67
C ARG A 710 2.91 22.20 -4.93
N TRP A 711 2.75 22.06 -3.62
CA TRP A 711 2.03 23.02 -2.77
C TRP A 711 2.63 24.43 -2.85
N MET A 712 3.95 24.55 -2.70
CA MET A 712 4.66 25.82 -2.83
C MET A 712 4.37 26.48 -4.18
N ASN A 713 4.39 25.69 -5.27
CA ASN A 713 4.08 26.17 -6.61
C ASN A 713 2.60 26.47 -6.88
N GLY A 714 1.68 26.16 -5.96
CA GLY A 714 0.23 26.38 -6.12
C GLY A 714 -0.53 25.20 -6.74
N ALA A 715 0.14 24.07 -7.00
CA ALA A 715 -0.41 22.88 -7.65
C ALA A 715 -1.01 21.89 -6.63
N PHE A 716 -1.97 22.35 -5.82
CA PHE A 716 -2.68 21.56 -4.81
C PHE A 716 -4.20 21.80 -4.88
N VAL A 717 -5.01 21.37 -3.92
CA VAL A 717 -6.42 21.77 -3.77
C VAL A 717 -6.64 22.48 -2.43
N GLU A 718 -7.39 23.60 -2.46
CA GLU A 718 -7.71 24.41 -1.27
C GLU A 718 -8.87 23.77 -0.49
N ASP A 719 -8.62 22.59 0.05
CA ASP A 719 -9.62 21.80 0.77
C ASP A 719 -9.61 22.03 2.28
N PHE A 720 -8.76 22.93 2.78
CA PHE A 720 -8.75 23.30 4.20
C PHE A 720 -10.06 23.97 4.59
N ARG A 721 -10.69 23.46 5.64
CA ARG A 721 -11.90 24.02 6.23
C ARG A 721 -11.66 24.19 7.72
N PRO A 722 -11.47 25.41 8.24
CA PRO A 722 -11.18 25.64 9.66
C PRO A 722 -12.24 25.04 10.61
N ALA A 723 -13.49 24.99 10.17
CA ALA A 723 -14.60 24.43 10.95
C ALA A 723 -14.78 22.91 10.81
N ALA A 724 -13.98 22.24 9.97
CA ALA A 724 -14.08 20.79 9.81
C ALA A 724 -13.63 20.09 11.09
N ARG A 725 -14.46 19.16 11.57
CA ARG A 725 -14.12 18.33 12.72
C ARG A 725 -13.46 17.05 12.24
N PRO A 726 -12.33 16.63 12.83
CA PRO A 726 -11.71 15.36 12.48
C PRO A 726 -12.60 14.19 12.92
N VAL A 727 -12.44 13.06 12.25
CA VAL A 727 -13.10 11.82 12.63
C VAL A 727 -12.40 11.23 13.85
N THR A 728 -13.13 11.07 14.95
CA THR A 728 -12.59 10.59 16.23
C THR A 728 -12.96 9.14 16.55
N ARG A 729 -13.85 8.53 15.77
CA ARG A 729 -14.25 7.12 15.93
C ARG A 729 -14.33 6.42 14.59
N LEU A 730 -13.93 5.14 14.57
CA LEU A 730 -13.96 4.33 13.35
C LEU A 730 -15.39 4.16 12.79
N ASP A 731 -16.41 4.13 13.65
CA ASP A 731 -17.79 3.96 13.20
C ASP A 731 -18.33 5.17 12.42
N ASP A 732 -17.70 6.34 12.57
CA ASP A 732 -18.03 7.54 11.81
C ASP A 732 -17.32 7.55 10.42
N VAL A 733 -16.44 6.57 10.15
CA VAL A 733 -15.78 6.38 8.84
C VAL A 733 -16.66 5.51 7.93
N PRO A 734 -16.83 5.87 6.65
CA PRO A 734 -17.51 5.01 5.67
C PRO A 734 -16.91 3.61 5.63
N LEU A 735 -17.76 2.58 5.56
CA LEU A 735 -17.31 1.17 5.60
C LEU A 735 -16.25 0.82 4.55
N ALA A 736 -16.32 1.45 3.37
CA ALA A 736 -15.34 1.26 2.31
C ALA A 736 -13.93 1.74 2.69
N GLU A 737 -13.81 2.69 3.61
CA GLU A 737 -12.56 3.33 4.02
C GLU A 737 -11.99 2.77 5.33
N ARG A 738 -12.85 2.19 6.19
CA ARG A 738 -12.46 1.67 7.51
C ARG A 738 -11.21 0.79 7.52
N PRO A 739 -11.01 -0.17 6.58
CA PRO A 739 -9.80 -0.99 6.57
C PRO A 739 -8.51 -0.16 6.41
N ALA A 740 -8.49 0.77 5.46
CA ALA A 740 -7.35 1.65 5.21
C ALA A 740 -7.14 2.64 6.37
N THR A 741 -8.22 3.10 7.02
CA THR A 741 -8.12 3.95 8.21
C THR A 741 -7.44 3.22 9.36
N LEU A 742 -7.75 1.95 9.61
CA LEU A 742 -7.09 1.14 10.63
C LEU A 742 -5.60 0.96 10.34
N ASP A 743 -5.26 0.62 9.08
CA ASP A 743 -3.86 0.44 8.66
C ASP A 743 -3.05 1.73 8.85
N ARG A 744 -3.64 2.88 8.50
CA ARG A 744 -3.01 4.19 8.71
C ARG A 744 -2.89 4.53 10.19
N ALA A 745 -3.95 4.35 10.98
CA ALA A 745 -3.97 4.73 12.38
C ALA A 745 -2.91 3.97 13.18
N ALA A 746 -2.75 2.67 12.95
CA ALA A 746 -1.75 1.86 13.65
C ALA A 746 -0.30 2.36 13.42
N LEU A 747 0.00 2.94 12.25
CA LEU A 747 1.34 3.34 11.85
C LEU A 747 1.62 4.85 11.96
N SER A 748 0.57 5.68 12.05
CA SER A 748 0.71 7.14 12.18
C SER A 748 1.24 7.54 13.57
N PHE A 749 1.15 6.64 14.54
CA PHE A 749 1.74 6.77 15.87
C PHE A 749 3.02 5.93 16.03
N CYS A 750 3.74 5.64 14.93
CA CYS A 750 5.08 5.08 14.97
C CYS A 750 6.08 6.00 14.28
N LEU A 751 7.32 5.99 14.75
CA LEU A 751 8.39 6.81 14.18
C LEU A 751 8.93 6.20 12.89
N ALA A 752 9.45 7.06 12.02
CA ALA A 752 10.20 6.66 10.82
C ALA A 752 11.61 7.25 10.76
N ASP A 753 12.03 7.94 11.82
CA ASP A 753 13.19 8.82 11.85
C ASP A 753 14.00 8.55 13.09
N ALA A 754 15.19 9.16 13.18
CA ALA A 754 16.42 8.40 12.90
C ALA A 754 16.28 6.89 13.15
N PHE A 755 16.57 6.07 12.15
CA PHE A 755 16.76 4.64 12.40
C PHE A 755 18.12 4.39 13.04
N HIS A 756 18.25 4.82 14.30
CA HIS A 756 19.45 4.72 15.13
C HIS A 756 19.23 4.19 16.56
N PRO A 757 18.60 3.00 16.75
CA PRO A 757 17.89 2.19 15.76
C PRO A 757 16.45 2.69 15.49
N GLY A 758 15.91 3.59 16.30
CA GLY A 758 14.49 4.00 16.30
C GLY A 758 13.76 3.43 17.53
N CYS A 759 12.47 3.75 17.72
CA CYS A 759 11.72 3.28 18.90
C CYS A 759 10.98 1.95 18.67
N GLU A 760 9.99 1.92 17.77
CA GLU A 760 9.14 0.73 17.60
C GLU A 760 9.75 -0.30 16.63
N LEU A 761 10.25 0.19 15.50
CA LEU A 761 10.78 -0.56 14.37
C LEU A 761 11.95 0.23 13.75
N THR A 762 12.64 -0.36 12.78
CA THR A 762 13.83 0.25 12.17
C THR A 762 13.88 0.11 10.64
N TRP A 763 15.02 0.46 10.04
CA TRP A 763 15.28 0.58 8.62
C TRP A 763 14.85 -0.59 7.72
N PRO A 764 14.76 -1.87 8.15
CA PRO A 764 14.17 -2.93 7.32
C PRO A 764 12.78 -2.56 6.80
N MET A 765 12.00 -1.78 7.57
CA MET A 765 10.64 -1.41 7.18
C MET A 765 10.57 -0.62 5.86
N ARG A 766 11.64 0.09 5.44
CA ARG A 766 11.64 0.84 4.17
C ARG A 766 11.97 0.00 2.93
N HIS A 767 12.08 -1.32 3.06
CA HIS A 767 12.35 -2.24 1.94
C HIS A 767 11.09 -2.94 1.44
N ALA A 768 10.76 -2.78 0.17
CA ALA A 768 9.55 -3.35 -0.44
C ALA A 768 9.51 -4.89 -0.39
N THR A 769 10.66 -5.55 -0.32
CA THR A 769 10.82 -7.01 -0.26
C THR A 769 10.21 -7.66 0.99
N LEU A 770 9.99 -6.89 2.06
CA LEU A 770 9.31 -7.37 3.28
C LEU A 770 7.80 -7.53 3.09
N TYR A 771 7.22 -7.04 1.99
CA TYR A 771 5.78 -6.94 1.82
C TYR A 771 5.26 -7.81 0.68
N SER A 772 4.10 -8.44 0.87
CA SER A 772 3.37 -9.15 -0.19
C SER A 772 2.36 -8.27 -0.92
N ALA A 773 1.93 -7.19 -0.27
CA ALA A 773 1.08 -6.11 -0.77
C ALA A 773 1.29 -4.88 0.14
N PRO A 774 0.84 -3.66 -0.23
CA PRO A 774 0.94 -2.50 0.64
C PRO A 774 0.47 -2.81 2.07
N PHE A 775 1.31 -2.51 3.05
CA PHE A 775 1.14 -2.75 4.49
C PHE A 775 1.05 -4.22 4.93
N ARG A 776 1.12 -5.20 4.01
CA ARG A 776 1.05 -6.64 4.31
C ARG A 776 2.44 -7.25 4.40
N ILE A 777 2.90 -7.56 5.60
CA ILE A 777 4.16 -8.29 5.80
C ILE A 777 4.09 -9.62 5.07
N LYS A 778 5.15 -9.97 4.36
CA LYS A 778 5.32 -11.25 3.69
C LYS A 778 5.67 -12.30 4.74
N HIS A 779 4.77 -13.23 5.02
CA HIS A 779 5.00 -14.26 6.04
C HIS A 779 5.92 -15.36 5.50
N ARG A 780 6.94 -15.73 6.27
CA ARG A 780 7.78 -16.91 6.02
C ARG A 780 6.96 -18.19 6.20
N GLN A 781 7.27 -19.20 5.41
CA GLN A 781 6.66 -20.53 5.58
C GLN A 781 7.04 -21.12 6.94
N THR A 782 6.04 -21.63 7.66
CA THR A 782 6.21 -22.26 8.97
C THR A 782 7.11 -23.49 8.87
N GLY A 783 8.00 -23.66 9.86
CA GLY A 783 8.89 -24.83 9.95
C GLY A 783 10.24 -24.68 9.23
N LEU A 784 10.45 -23.61 8.45
CA LEU A 784 11.77 -23.32 7.89
C LEU A 784 12.71 -22.77 8.98
N PRO A 785 13.95 -23.27 9.10
CA PRO A 785 14.92 -22.75 10.04
C PRO A 785 15.25 -21.28 9.73
N ASP A 786 15.64 -20.53 10.75
CA ASP A 786 16.20 -19.19 10.57
C ASP A 786 17.52 -19.28 9.79
N GLN A 787 17.68 -18.39 8.83
CA GLN A 787 18.90 -18.30 8.04
C GLN A 787 20.02 -17.68 8.88
N GLN A 788 21.24 -18.17 8.68
CA GLN A 788 22.45 -17.69 9.35
C GLN A 788 23.29 -16.89 8.35
N TYR A 789 23.85 -15.77 8.80
CA TYR A 789 24.64 -14.85 7.96
C TYR A 789 26.09 -14.73 8.45
N GLY A 790 26.60 -15.75 9.13
CA GLY A 790 27.95 -15.76 9.70
C GLY A 790 28.07 -14.98 11.02
N SER A 791 29.31 -14.69 11.44
CA SER A 791 29.61 -13.98 12.70
C SER A 791 29.44 -12.46 12.62
N VAL A 792 29.33 -11.91 11.41
CA VAL A 792 29.17 -10.48 11.11
C VAL A 792 28.11 -10.34 10.02
N LEU A 793 27.12 -9.48 10.21
CA LEU A 793 26.17 -9.10 9.18
C LEU A 793 26.67 -7.86 8.45
N THR A 794 27.03 -8.01 7.18
CA THR A 794 27.48 -6.90 6.33
C THR A 794 26.29 -6.23 5.62
N PRO A 795 26.43 -4.97 5.17
CA PRO A 795 25.46 -4.34 4.27
C PRO A 795 25.10 -5.20 3.06
N GLN A 796 26.12 -5.76 2.39
CA GLN A 796 25.94 -6.66 1.26
C GLN A 796 25.10 -7.89 1.61
N ALA A 797 25.37 -8.56 2.73
CA ALA A 797 24.62 -9.75 3.16
C ALA A 797 23.19 -9.39 3.61
N ALA A 798 22.99 -8.22 4.21
CA ALA A 798 21.68 -7.75 4.63
C ALA A 798 20.76 -7.43 3.43
N LEU A 799 21.33 -6.87 2.36
CA LEU A 799 20.62 -6.44 1.15
C LEU A 799 20.57 -7.51 0.04
N ALA A 800 21.23 -8.66 0.23
CA ALA A 800 21.22 -9.76 -0.73
C ALA A 800 19.81 -10.32 -0.95
N VAL A 801 19.58 -10.98 -2.10
CA VAL A 801 18.27 -11.56 -2.47
C VAL A 801 17.81 -12.66 -1.52
N ASP A 802 18.75 -13.36 -0.91
CA ASP A 802 18.53 -14.33 0.15
C ASP A 802 18.81 -13.73 1.55
N GLY A 803 18.85 -12.41 1.67
CA GLY A 803 19.09 -11.68 2.90
C GLY A 803 17.89 -11.69 3.87
N PRO A 804 18.06 -11.07 5.06
CA PRO A 804 17.05 -11.01 6.10
C PRO A 804 15.84 -10.10 5.82
N LEU A 805 15.81 -9.39 4.68
CA LEU A 805 14.81 -8.38 4.31
C LEU A 805 13.68 -8.94 3.44
N TYR A 806 13.37 -10.24 3.54
CA TYR A 806 12.33 -10.89 2.73
C TYR A 806 11.18 -11.39 3.61
N ALA A 807 10.76 -12.65 3.43
CA ALA A 807 9.66 -13.21 4.19
C ALA A 807 10.03 -13.35 5.68
N GLN A 808 9.20 -12.81 6.55
CA GLN A 808 9.45 -12.65 7.98
C GLN A 808 8.77 -13.77 8.78
N GLY A 809 9.46 -14.27 9.81
CA GLY A 809 8.91 -15.15 10.85
C GLY A 809 8.75 -14.40 12.19
N PRO A 810 8.19 -15.06 13.22
CA PRO A 810 8.07 -14.48 14.56
C PRO A 810 9.40 -13.91 15.07
N GLY A 811 9.36 -12.69 15.60
CA GLY A 811 10.50 -11.95 16.13
C GLY A 811 11.44 -11.36 15.09
N HIS A 812 11.11 -11.39 13.79
CA HIS A 812 12.04 -10.90 12.75
C HIS A 812 11.99 -9.39 12.53
N LEU A 813 10.91 -8.69 12.93
CA LEU A 813 10.82 -7.24 12.79
C LEU A 813 11.51 -6.48 13.93
N THR A 814 11.46 -7.01 15.16
CA THR A 814 11.99 -6.34 16.37
C THR A 814 13.41 -6.77 16.75
N ARG A 815 13.96 -7.84 16.16
CA ARG A 815 15.32 -8.34 16.45
C ARG A 815 16.45 -7.34 16.22
N TRP A 816 16.19 -6.32 15.41
CA TRP A 816 17.13 -5.26 15.05
C TRP A 816 17.29 -4.18 16.12
N MET A 817 16.33 -4.07 17.03
CA MET A 817 16.26 -2.99 18.01
C MET A 817 17.27 -3.21 19.15
N ALA A 818 17.42 -2.20 20.00
CA ALA A 818 18.19 -2.25 21.25
C ALA A 818 17.72 -3.39 22.17
N VAL A 819 18.69 -4.01 22.87
CA VAL A 819 18.42 -4.98 23.93
C VAL A 819 19.18 -4.58 25.22
N PRO A 820 18.46 -4.28 26.32
CA PRO A 820 17.01 -4.06 26.36
C PRO A 820 16.61 -2.72 25.71
N TRP A 821 15.34 -2.53 25.35
CA TRP A 821 14.87 -1.27 24.74
C TRP A 821 14.99 -0.03 25.65
N HIS A 822 15.01 -0.22 26.97
CA HIS A 822 15.13 0.83 27.98
C HIS A 822 16.38 1.69 27.81
N THR A 823 17.52 1.05 27.51
CA THR A 823 18.81 1.74 27.38
C THR A 823 18.80 2.70 26.20
N ASP A 824 18.09 2.37 25.13
CA ASP A 824 17.91 3.26 23.98
C ASP A 824 16.98 4.43 24.29
N THR A 825 15.92 4.18 25.08
CA THR A 825 14.97 5.21 25.53
C THR A 825 15.65 6.27 26.38
N ALA A 826 16.44 5.88 27.38
CA ALA A 826 17.19 6.85 28.20
C ALA A 826 18.29 7.58 27.41
N SER A 827 18.76 6.98 26.32
CA SER A 827 19.68 7.56 25.36
C SER A 827 18.98 8.28 24.19
N CYS A 828 17.68 8.55 24.25
CA CYS A 828 16.95 9.33 23.24
C CYS A 828 16.82 10.79 23.70
N ARG A 829 17.90 11.56 23.55
CA ARG A 829 17.97 12.95 24.07
C ARG A 829 18.13 13.99 22.95
N SER A 830 18.26 15.25 23.36
CA SER A 830 18.58 16.39 22.50
C SER A 830 19.93 17.00 22.87
N GLY A 831 20.48 17.80 21.96
CA GLY A 831 21.63 18.66 22.23
C GLY A 831 22.81 17.89 22.81
N TYR A 832 23.29 16.83 22.15
CA TYR A 832 24.51 16.16 22.63
C TYR A 832 25.72 17.10 22.48
N ASP A 833 26.49 17.29 23.55
CA ASP A 833 27.70 18.12 23.58
C ASP A 833 28.97 17.28 23.55
N GLN A 834 30.00 17.78 22.87
CA GLN A 834 31.36 17.23 22.88
C GLN A 834 32.42 18.25 23.34
N GLY A 835 32.02 19.43 23.83
CA GLY A 835 32.94 20.45 24.35
C GLY A 835 33.69 21.22 23.27
N PHE A 836 33.25 21.17 22.00
CA PHE A 836 33.90 21.85 20.88
C PHE A 836 33.25 23.20 20.55
N GLY A 837 33.46 24.20 21.43
CA GLY A 837 33.37 25.62 21.08
C GLY A 837 32.11 26.39 21.53
N PRO A 838 32.11 27.73 21.38
CA PRO A 838 31.20 28.66 22.08
C PRO A 838 29.75 28.74 21.51
N ARG A 839 29.30 27.77 20.69
CA ARG A 839 27.96 27.76 20.07
C ARG A 839 27.28 26.40 20.19
N TYR A 840 26.81 26.07 21.39
CA TYR A 840 26.04 24.87 21.73
C TYR A 840 24.59 25.25 22.08
N ASP A 841 23.63 24.44 21.64
CA ASP A 841 22.21 24.53 22.02
C ASP A 841 21.82 23.22 22.74
N PRO A 842 21.43 23.26 24.03
CA PRO A 842 21.07 22.06 24.79
C PRO A 842 19.74 21.43 24.34
N TYR A 843 18.93 22.15 23.58
CA TYR A 843 17.58 21.72 23.22
C TYR A 843 17.48 21.11 21.83
N LEU A 844 18.35 21.50 20.91
CA LEU A 844 18.31 21.08 19.51
C LEU A 844 19.71 20.78 18.94
N PRO A 845 19.83 19.82 18.01
CA PRO A 845 18.78 18.94 17.49
C PRO A 845 18.32 17.86 18.49
N THR A 846 17.24 17.15 18.17
CA THR A 846 16.66 16.09 19.01
C THR A 846 16.48 14.76 18.27
N PHE A 847 16.46 13.62 18.97
CA PHE A 847 16.10 12.32 18.40
C PHE A 847 14.57 12.18 18.21
N TRP A 848 13.83 11.72 19.23
CA TRP A 848 12.44 11.27 19.08
C TRP A 848 11.49 11.84 20.13
N PRO A 849 11.34 13.18 20.23
CA PRO A 849 10.61 13.82 21.32
C PRO A 849 9.12 13.42 21.35
N ALA A 850 8.54 13.03 20.21
CA ALA A 850 7.15 12.54 20.15
C ALA A 850 6.91 11.20 20.84
N ARG A 851 7.96 10.40 21.12
CA ARG A 851 7.85 9.13 21.86
C ARG A 851 8.55 9.19 23.21
N VAL A 852 9.69 9.86 23.24
CA VAL A 852 10.52 10.05 24.43
C VAL A 852 10.69 11.55 24.63
N PRO A 853 9.79 12.20 25.41
CA PRO A 853 9.86 13.63 25.67
C PRO A 853 11.24 14.04 26.20
N ASN A 854 11.76 15.18 25.75
CA ASN A 854 12.98 15.75 26.32
C ASN A 854 12.63 16.78 27.40
N HIS A 855 11.66 17.65 27.11
CA HIS A 855 11.25 18.77 27.96
C HIS A 855 9.73 18.91 27.96
N VAL A 856 9.13 19.04 29.14
CA VAL A 856 7.67 18.97 29.33
C VAL A 856 7.15 20.15 30.16
N LEU A 857 5.87 20.48 30.00
CA LEU A 857 5.16 21.37 30.92
C LEU A 857 4.79 20.56 32.18
N ALA A 858 5.41 20.89 33.32
CA ALA A 858 5.17 20.21 34.58
C ALA A 858 3.80 20.57 35.17
N GLU A 859 3.23 19.68 35.99
CA GLU A 859 1.96 19.88 36.69
C GLU A 859 1.93 21.21 37.48
N GLU A 860 3.02 21.54 38.17
CA GLU A 860 3.15 22.76 38.98
C GLU A 860 3.02 24.03 38.13
N ASP A 861 3.68 24.06 36.97
CA ASP A 861 3.64 25.19 36.05
C ASP A 861 2.27 25.28 35.36
N TYR A 862 1.65 24.15 35.03
CA TYR A 862 0.27 24.10 34.53
C TYR A 862 -0.72 24.65 35.56
N ALA A 863 -0.60 24.27 36.84
CA ALA A 863 -1.45 24.77 37.91
C ALA A 863 -1.34 26.29 38.07
N ILE A 864 -0.13 26.84 37.97
CA ILE A 864 0.09 28.31 37.97
C ILE A 864 -0.57 28.95 36.75
N ALA A 865 -0.39 28.40 35.55
CA ALA A 865 -0.98 28.94 34.32
C ALA A 865 -2.51 28.97 34.35
N MET A 866 -3.12 27.98 35.02
CA MET A 866 -4.58 27.84 35.16
C MET A 866 -5.20 28.69 36.27
N ASP A 867 -4.43 29.18 37.24
CA ASP A 867 -4.96 29.89 38.42
C ASP A 867 -5.37 31.34 38.08
N PRO A 868 -6.68 31.67 38.06
CA PRO A 868 -7.15 33.02 37.74
C PRO A 868 -6.82 34.06 38.81
N ALA A 869 -6.40 33.64 40.02
CA ALA A 869 -5.96 34.55 41.07
C ALA A 869 -4.52 35.05 40.87
N ARG A 870 -3.74 34.39 40.00
CA ARG A 870 -2.36 34.79 39.69
C ARG A 870 -2.31 35.92 38.65
N PRO A 871 -1.33 36.83 38.73
CA PRO A 871 -1.08 37.82 37.67
C PRO A 871 -0.91 37.17 36.30
N GLN A 872 -1.46 37.79 35.26
CA GLN A 872 -1.40 37.27 33.88
C GLN A 872 0.03 36.97 33.41
N GLU A 873 1.00 37.82 33.77
CA GLU A 873 2.40 37.62 33.40
C GLU A 873 3.01 36.40 34.09
N GLU A 874 2.70 36.15 35.36
CA GLU A 874 3.16 34.96 36.08
C GLU A 874 2.62 33.68 35.43
N ARG A 875 1.34 33.70 35.03
CA ARG A 875 0.67 32.60 34.31
C ARG A 875 1.33 32.32 32.96
N ARG A 876 1.66 33.38 32.20
CA ARG A 876 2.39 33.27 30.93
C ARG A 876 3.80 32.73 31.10
N LEU A 877 4.56 33.24 32.07
CA LEU A 877 5.90 32.74 32.36
C LEU A 877 5.88 31.27 32.79
N ALA A 878 4.90 30.84 33.59
CA ALA A 878 4.73 29.43 33.95
C ALA A 878 4.47 28.56 32.71
N PHE A 879 3.63 29.02 31.78
CA PHE A 879 3.40 28.32 30.52
C PHE A 879 4.65 28.22 29.63
N GLU A 880 5.58 29.18 29.67
CA GLU A 880 6.83 29.11 28.89
C GLU A 880 7.89 28.21 29.54
N ARG A 881 7.82 27.97 30.85
CA ARG A 881 8.76 27.09 31.56
C ARG A 881 8.60 25.63 31.11
N ARG A 882 9.73 24.95 30.91
CA ARG A 882 9.78 23.51 30.62
C ARG A 882 10.75 22.84 31.60
N SER A 883 10.42 21.63 32.02
CA SER A 883 11.25 20.79 32.87
C SER A 883 11.82 19.64 32.05
N VAL A 884 13.06 19.22 32.32
CA VAL A 884 13.64 18.02 31.72
C VAL A 884 12.81 16.81 32.12
N TRP A 885 12.41 15.97 31.17
CA TRP A 885 11.58 14.80 31.45
C TRP A 885 12.34 13.73 32.26
N LEU A 886 13.62 13.51 31.94
CA LEU A 886 14.52 12.58 32.63
C LEU A 886 15.08 13.11 33.97
N ARG A 887 14.61 14.26 34.48
CA ARG A 887 15.06 14.82 35.77
C ARG A 887 14.82 13.91 36.96
N TRP A 888 13.88 12.97 36.83
CA TRP A 888 13.58 11.99 37.87
C TRP A 888 14.57 10.83 37.96
N LEU A 889 15.39 10.64 36.93
CA LEU A 889 16.47 9.66 36.94
C LEU A 889 17.76 10.29 37.48
N PRO A 890 18.66 9.49 38.09
CA PRO A 890 19.94 9.99 38.59
C PRO A 890 20.83 10.57 37.46
N THR A 891 21.81 11.37 37.86
CA THR A 891 22.87 11.86 36.96
C THR A 891 23.86 10.73 36.61
N GLY A 892 24.61 10.94 35.53
CA GLY A 892 25.55 9.95 34.99
C GLY A 892 24.91 8.98 33.98
N TYR A 893 25.56 8.79 32.83
CA TYR A 893 24.98 8.07 31.70
C TYR A 893 24.65 6.59 31.99
N GLU A 894 25.64 5.80 32.45
CA GLU A 894 25.45 4.36 32.70
C GLU A 894 24.43 4.11 33.84
N THR A 895 24.45 4.95 34.88
CA THR A 895 23.46 4.87 35.96
C THR A 895 22.06 5.09 35.43
N GLN A 896 21.87 6.10 34.57
CA GLN A 896 20.56 6.46 34.04
C GLN A 896 19.94 5.37 33.15
N ILE A 897 20.74 4.75 32.26
CA ILE A 897 20.24 3.68 31.37
C ILE A 897 19.81 2.44 32.17
N ASN A 898 20.49 2.14 33.28
CA ASN A 898 20.13 1.02 34.16
C ASN A 898 18.93 1.35 35.06
N GLU A 899 18.79 2.60 35.50
CA GLU A 899 17.61 3.00 36.29
C GLU A 899 16.35 3.05 35.44
N MET A 900 16.46 3.43 34.16
CA MET A 900 15.35 3.33 33.20
C MET A 900 14.81 1.90 33.08
N VAL A 901 15.64 0.86 33.20
CA VAL A 901 15.18 -0.55 33.19
C VAL A 901 14.21 -0.84 34.35
N ARG A 902 14.41 -0.19 35.50
CA ARG A 902 13.62 -0.41 36.72
C ARG A 902 12.39 0.47 36.80
N ASP A 903 12.55 1.74 36.41
CA ASP A 903 11.62 2.80 36.75
C ASP A 903 10.91 3.43 35.54
N PHE A 904 10.95 2.80 34.35
CA PHE A 904 10.31 3.33 33.14
C PHE A 904 8.83 3.71 33.34
N GLY A 905 8.07 2.87 34.06
CA GLY A 905 6.65 3.10 34.34
C GLY A 905 6.39 4.25 35.31
N ARG A 906 7.41 4.72 36.04
CA ARG A 906 7.29 5.80 37.02
C ARG A 906 7.34 7.20 36.41
N LEU A 907 7.95 7.34 35.23
CA LEU A 907 8.03 8.60 34.50
C LEU A 907 6.65 9.12 34.09
N GLY A 908 6.55 10.44 33.88
CA GLY A 908 5.31 11.10 33.50
C GLY A 908 4.95 10.85 32.03
N ILE A 909 3.64 10.85 31.74
CA ILE A 909 3.08 10.78 30.38
C ILE A 909 2.58 12.17 30.00
N VAL A 910 2.84 12.62 28.78
CA VAL A 910 2.39 13.92 28.30
C VAL A 910 0.94 13.82 27.81
N GLU A 911 0.03 14.43 28.57
CA GLU A 911 -1.42 14.29 28.42
C GLU A 911 -2.08 15.61 27.99
N ARG A 912 -3.13 15.52 27.17
CA ARG A 912 -3.91 16.68 26.73
C ARG A 912 -4.82 17.17 27.86
N ARG A 913 -4.74 18.46 28.19
CA ARG A 913 -5.56 19.13 29.22
C ARG A 913 -6.13 20.46 28.74
N PRO A 914 -7.26 20.93 29.30
CA PRO A 914 -7.80 22.25 29.00
C PRO A 914 -6.82 23.37 29.36
N GLY A 915 -6.76 24.43 28.57
CA GLY A 915 -6.08 25.67 28.93
C GLY A 915 -7.03 26.72 29.50
N PRO A 916 -6.52 27.87 29.97
CA PRO A 916 -7.34 28.92 30.55
C PRO A 916 -8.07 29.71 29.45
N LEU A 917 -9.37 29.91 29.62
CA LEU A 917 -10.22 30.65 28.66
C LEU A 917 -10.20 32.17 28.90
N ASP A 918 -9.72 32.61 30.05
CA ASP A 918 -9.76 33.99 30.55
C ASP A 918 -8.47 34.77 30.25
N THR A 919 -7.42 34.11 29.76
CA THR A 919 -6.09 34.70 29.60
C THR A 919 -5.66 34.79 28.13
N PRO A 920 -5.70 36.00 27.54
CA PRO A 920 -5.11 36.25 26.24
C PRO A 920 -3.64 35.80 26.19
N GLY A 921 -3.27 35.04 25.16
CA GLY A 921 -1.90 34.58 24.91
C GLY A 921 -1.56 33.19 25.47
N LEU A 922 -2.51 32.49 26.10
CA LEU A 922 -2.39 31.07 26.44
C LEU A 922 -3.27 30.22 25.51
N PRO A 923 -2.84 29.00 25.13
CA PRO A 923 -3.63 28.13 24.26
C PRO A 923 -4.83 27.53 25.01
N GLU A 924 -5.95 27.33 24.30
CA GLU A 924 -7.17 26.67 24.83
C GLU A 924 -6.95 25.20 25.24
N THR A 925 -5.85 24.61 24.80
CA THR A 925 -5.47 23.24 25.14
C THR A 925 -3.97 23.20 25.36
N MET A 926 -3.56 22.57 26.46
CA MET A 926 -2.17 22.34 26.83
C MET A 926 -1.87 20.84 26.85
N MET A 927 -0.60 20.48 26.72
CA MET A 927 -0.15 19.11 26.97
C MET A 927 0.77 19.15 28.20
N VAL A 928 0.45 18.36 29.21
CA VAL A 928 1.01 18.45 30.57
C VAL A 928 1.58 17.09 30.97
N GLU A 929 2.72 17.09 31.65
CA GLU A 929 3.26 15.88 32.27
C GLU A 929 2.29 15.38 33.35
N SER A 930 1.87 14.12 33.25
CA SER A 930 1.08 13.44 34.27
C SER A 930 1.85 13.32 35.58
N GLU A 931 1.15 13.00 36.67
CA GLU A 931 1.78 12.66 37.93
C GLU A 931 2.82 11.54 37.75
N VAL A 932 3.99 11.74 38.35
CA VAL A 932 5.07 10.74 38.42
C VAL A 932 4.94 9.94 39.72
N THR A 933 5.49 8.73 39.75
CA THR A 933 5.34 7.84 40.91
C THR A 933 6.65 7.57 41.64
N PHE A 934 7.62 8.47 41.50
CA PHE A 934 8.83 8.48 42.30
C PHE A 934 8.52 8.93 43.74
N THR A 935 9.26 8.41 44.71
CA THR A 935 9.10 8.73 46.14
C THR A 935 10.28 9.52 46.73
N PRO A 936 10.74 10.64 46.13
CA PRO A 936 11.84 11.40 46.75
C PRO A 936 11.31 12.28 47.90
N GLU A 937 12.21 12.63 48.83
CA GLU A 937 11.92 13.58 49.91
C GLU A 937 11.63 15.00 49.38
N ALA A 938 12.15 15.35 48.19
CA ALA A 938 11.88 16.58 47.44
C ALA A 938 11.96 16.35 45.92
N ALA A 939 11.22 17.13 45.12
CA ALA A 939 11.28 17.05 43.67
C ALA A 939 12.68 17.44 43.14
N PRO A 940 13.21 16.75 42.11
CA PRO A 940 14.51 17.07 41.53
C PRO A 940 14.50 18.43 40.84
N PRO A 941 15.66 19.12 40.72
CA PRO A 941 15.77 20.35 39.95
C PRO A 941 15.24 20.20 38.52
N ARG A 942 14.56 21.24 38.00
CA ARG A 942 13.92 21.22 36.68
C ARG A 942 14.88 20.92 35.52
N GLU A 943 16.13 21.36 35.66
CA GLU A 943 17.21 21.28 34.67
C GLU A 943 18.15 20.08 34.90
N ARG A 944 17.88 19.21 35.89
CA ARG A 944 18.68 18.01 36.09
C ARG A 944 18.70 17.17 34.80
N ASN A 945 19.90 16.76 34.38
CA ASN A 945 20.17 16.03 33.14
C ASN A 945 19.90 16.83 31.83
N LEU A 946 19.85 18.16 31.87
CA LEU A 946 19.69 18.99 30.68
C LEU A 946 20.84 18.80 29.68
N ILE A 947 22.08 18.91 30.15
CA ILE A 947 23.26 18.86 29.28
C ILE A 947 23.81 17.44 29.25
N THR A 948 23.94 16.88 28.05
CA THR A 948 24.51 15.55 27.84
C THR A 948 25.90 15.65 27.23
N VAL A 949 26.93 15.46 28.05
CA VAL A 949 28.34 15.60 27.65
C VAL A 949 28.93 14.24 27.27
N HIS A 950 29.30 14.10 26.01
CA HIS A 950 30.04 12.93 25.54
C HIS A 950 31.53 13.06 25.88
N VAL A 951 32.09 12.03 26.54
CA VAL A 951 33.54 11.92 26.74
C VAL A 951 34.13 10.80 25.88
N PRO A 952 35.40 10.92 25.45
CA PRO A 952 36.08 9.86 24.69
C PRO A 952 36.11 8.53 25.43
N GLU A 953 36.13 7.43 24.68
CA GLU A 953 36.30 6.09 25.23
C GLU A 953 37.67 5.94 25.91
N ALA A 954 37.70 5.38 27.13
CA ALA A 954 38.92 5.08 27.87
C ALA A 954 38.87 3.63 28.37
N VAL A 955 39.98 2.90 28.17
CA VAL A 955 40.12 1.48 28.55
C VAL A 955 40.28 1.34 30.07
N ASP A 956 40.92 2.32 30.70
CA ASP A 956 41.14 2.34 32.14
C ASP A 956 39.93 3.01 32.86
N PRO A 957 39.27 2.32 33.82
CA PRO A 957 38.12 2.86 34.54
C PRO A 957 38.41 4.14 35.34
N GLU A 958 39.62 4.32 35.88
CA GLU A 958 40.01 5.52 36.63
C GLU A 958 40.17 6.70 35.66
N VAL A 959 40.85 6.49 34.52
CA VAL A 959 40.99 7.52 33.47
C VAL A 959 39.64 7.93 32.91
N ARG A 960 38.71 6.97 32.78
CA ARG A 960 37.33 7.25 32.36
C ARG A 960 36.60 8.11 33.39
N ALA A 961 36.72 7.78 34.68
CA ALA A 961 36.09 8.55 35.76
C ALA A 961 36.64 9.99 35.82
N ASP A 962 37.96 10.15 35.68
CA ASP A 962 38.63 11.44 35.63
C ASP A 962 38.19 12.27 34.42
N ALA A 963 38.06 11.65 33.24
CA ALA A 963 37.57 12.32 32.03
C ALA A 963 36.11 12.80 32.18
N VAL A 964 35.25 11.98 32.79
CA VAL A 964 33.86 12.36 33.09
C VAL A 964 33.82 13.52 34.08
N ALA A 965 34.61 13.46 35.16
CA ALA A 965 34.66 14.52 36.16
C ALA A 965 35.21 15.85 35.58
N ALA A 966 36.26 15.77 34.75
CA ALA A 966 36.83 16.94 34.08
C ALA A 966 35.84 17.56 33.08
N ALA A 967 35.13 16.75 32.31
CA ALA A 967 34.13 17.22 31.36
C ALA A 967 32.92 17.88 32.05
N ALA A 968 32.49 17.33 33.19
CA ALA A 968 31.45 17.96 34.02
C ALA A 968 31.91 19.32 34.58
N ALA A 969 33.13 19.40 35.11
CA ALA A 969 33.68 20.64 35.66
C ALA A 969 33.93 21.75 34.61
N LEU A 970 34.07 21.38 33.32
CA LEU A 970 34.26 22.32 32.21
C LEU A 970 32.95 22.85 31.62
N ALA A 971 31.82 22.19 31.87
CA ALA A 971 30.53 22.69 31.44
C ALA A 971 30.10 23.84 32.37
N GLU A 972 29.71 24.98 31.80
CA GLU A 972 29.36 26.20 32.55
C GLU A 972 28.06 26.17 33.42
N PRO A 973 27.21 25.12 33.48
CA PRO A 973 26.18 24.98 34.53
C PRO A 973 26.62 24.15 35.75
N PRO A 974 25.82 24.13 36.85
CA PRO A 974 26.06 23.29 38.02
C PRO A 974 26.17 21.78 37.68
N ASP A 975 26.99 21.04 38.44
CA ASP A 975 27.19 19.58 38.31
C ASP A 975 25.89 18.75 38.20
N GLU A 976 24.80 19.23 38.82
CA GLU A 976 23.50 18.55 38.85
C GLU A 976 22.73 18.61 37.52
N GLU A 977 23.07 19.51 36.60
CA GLU A 977 22.44 19.65 35.28
C GLU A 977 23.11 18.79 34.21
N ILE A 978 24.24 18.18 34.55
CA ILE A 978 25.13 17.50 33.60
C ILE A 978 25.00 15.99 33.71
N SER A 979 24.82 15.33 32.56
CA SER A 979 24.90 13.89 32.39
C SER A 979 26.07 13.59 31.47
N ALA A 980 27.21 13.19 32.04
CA ALA A 980 28.43 12.91 31.31
C ALA A 980 28.71 11.40 31.21
N GLY A 981 29.35 10.98 30.11
CA GLY A 981 29.76 9.59 29.89
C GLY A 981 30.20 9.30 28.46
N TYR A 982 30.80 8.12 28.25
CA TYR A 982 31.00 7.62 26.90
C TYR A 982 29.67 7.16 26.33
N ILE A 983 29.25 7.76 25.22
CA ILE A 983 27.94 7.54 24.61
C ILE A 983 28.18 7.06 23.19
N SER A 984 28.25 5.74 23.00
CA SER A 984 28.47 5.13 21.69
C SER A 984 27.43 5.56 20.66
N LYS A 985 26.21 5.93 21.10
CA LYS A 985 25.11 6.42 20.26
C LYS A 985 25.51 7.62 19.38
N VAL A 986 26.45 8.45 19.82
CA VAL A 986 26.85 9.68 19.10
C VAL A 986 28.29 9.65 18.57
N THR A 987 28.99 8.52 18.65
CA THR A 987 30.35 8.37 18.08
C THR A 987 30.46 7.08 17.29
N ARG A 988 30.22 7.18 15.97
CA ARG A 988 30.19 6.00 15.08
C ARG A 988 31.34 5.89 14.11
N PHE A 989 32.04 6.99 13.85
CA PHE A 989 33.09 7.02 12.83
C PHE A 989 34.45 7.37 13.45
N PRO A 990 35.17 6.39 14.03
CA PRO A 990 36.39 6.63 14.81
C PRO A 990 37.58 7.17 14.01
N GLY A 991 37.51 7.18 12.67
CA GLY A 991 38.58 7.64 11.77
C GLY A 991 38.50 9.08 11.28
N HIS A 992 37.40 9.80 11.57
CA HIS A 992 37.21 11.20 11.15
C HIS A 992 37.47 12.13 12.35
N ARG A 993 38.69 12.64 12.46
CA ARG A 993 39.07 13.73 13.37
C ARG A 993 39.64 14.90 12.59
#